data_AF-A0AB34GE84-F1
#
_entry.id   AF-A0AB34GE84-F1
#
_cell.length_a   1.000
_cell.length_b   1.000
_cell.length_c   1.000
_cell.angle_alpha   90.00
_cell.angle_beta   90.00
_cell.angle_gamma   90.00
#
_symmetry.space_group_name_H-M   'P 1'
#
loop_
_entity.id
_entity.type
_entity.pdbx_description
1 polymer ?
#
loop_
_entity_poly.entity_id
_entity_poly.type
_entity_poly.pdbx_seq_one_letter_code
_entity_poly.pdbx_strand_id
1 'polypeptide(L)'
;MWRFSGLFCVHVARKSKLTGPLNRPAAFMSTLLINQPQYAWLKELGLREENEGVYNGSWGGRGEVITTYCPANNEPIARVRQASMADYEETVKKAREAWRIWADVSMEATARLPTVMTIPAPKRGEVVRQIGDALREKIQVLGSLVSLEMGKILVEGVGEVQEYVDICDYAVGLSRMIGGPILPSERPGHALIEQWNPVGLVGIITAFNFPVAVYGWNNAVAMICGNACLWKGAPTTSLISVAVTKIIAKVLEDNKLPGAICSLTCGGADIGTAMAKDERMNLLSFTGSTQVGKKVALMVQERFGRSLLELGGNNAIIAFEDSDLGLVVPSALFAAVGTAGQRCTTARRLFLHESIHDEVVNRLKKAYAQIRVGNPWDSNVLYGPLHTKQAVSMFLGAVEEAKKEGGTVVYGGKVMDRPGNYVEPTIVTGLDHNATIVHTETFAPILYVFKFKNEDEVFAWNNEVKQGLSSSIFTKDLGRIFRWLGPKGSDCGIVNVNIPTSGAEIGGAFGGEKHTGGGRESGSDAWKQYMRRSTCSVFLAAFTPLEGSSRHPVDSCQAGLGQKPCKKMTPVDDLMCQDFALSKESKRRRLLTSAYLCRLPLLPSKWQLIPVSPVNTAKSHAGCGRYGLPSSTLRRASQGFPTTEGPHPHQDVTAYVPLRLSDWSHDIPSVLGLYKEPSQCAVLFLPQQDSSL
;
A
#
# COMPACT_ATOMS: atom_id res chain seq x y z
N MET A 1 35.05 -40.96 -52.77
CA MET A 1 36.15 -40.13 -53.30
C MET A 1 36.70 -39.27 -52.17
N TRP A 2 38.00 -39.41 -51.91
CA TRP A 2 38.98 -38.42 -51.37
C TRP A 2 38.77 -37.81 -49.97
N ARG A 3 39.54 -38.29 -48.96
CA ARG A 3 40.81 -37.75 -48.38
C ARG A 3 40.56 -36.54 -47.44
N PHE A 4 41.02 -36.51 -46.18
CA PHE A 4 42.43 -36.47 -45.77
C PHE A 4 42.66 -36.89 -44.30
N SER A 5 43.90 -37.28 -44.05
CA SER A 5 44.53 -37.87 -42.86
C SER A 5 45.43 -36.88 -42.10
N GLY A 6 45.74 -37.17 -40.82
CA GLY A 6 46.91 -36.63 -40.10
C GLY A 6 46.70 -36.53 -38.58
N LEU A 7 46.84 -37.63 -37.83
CA LEU A 7 48.01 -38.14 -37.10
C LEU A 7 48.33 -37.47 -35.73
N PHE A 8 48.20 -38.30 -34.70
CA PHE A 8 48.77 -38.21 -33.35
C PHE A 8 50.31 -38.34 -33.37
N CYS A 9 51.01 -37.73 -32.39
CA CYS A 9 51.89 -38.47 -31.47
C CYS A 9 52.36 -37.64 -30.25
N VAL A 10 52.66 -38.39 -29.19
CA VAL A 10 52.99 -38.08 -27.79
C VAL A 10 54.48 -37.74 -27.61
N HIS A 11 54.87 -36.93 -26.61
CA HIS A 11 56.11 -37.16 -25.82
C HIS A 11 56.18 -36.44 -24.45
N VAL A 12 56.17 -37.26 -23.39
CA VAL A 12 57.06 -37.36 -22.20
C VAL A 12 57.43 -36.12 -21.36
N ALA A 13 57.21 -36.32 -20.06
CA ALA A 13 57.45 -35.46 -18.91
C ALA A 13 58.92 -35.21 -18.54
N ARG A 14 59.19 -34.03 -17.95
CA ARG A 14 60.36 -33.73 -17.11
C ARG A 14 59.92 -33.32 -15.70
N LYS A 15 60.46 -33.99 -14.69
CA LYS A 15 60.37 -33.63 -13.27
C LYS A 15 61.32 -32.47 -12.97
N SER A 16 60.87 -31.49 -12.18
CA SER A 16 61.75 -30.72 -11.29
C SER A 16 61.06 -30.58 -9.93
N LYS A 17 61.79 -30.91 -8.86
CA LYS A 17 61.41 -30.67 -7.46
C LYS A 17 61.88 -29.27 -7.08
N LEU A 18 61.01 -28.47 -6.48
CA LEU A 18 61.41 -27.44 -5.52
C LEU A 18 60.31 -27.31 -4.45
N THR A 19 60.75 -27.43 -3.22
CA THR A 19 60.01 -27.50 -1.96
C THR A 19 59.77 -26.12 -1.38
N GLY A 20 58.56 -25.86 -0.88
CA GLY A 20 58.24 -24.73 0.01
C GLY A 20 56.85 -24.91 0.62
N PRO A 21 56.64 -24.68 1.93
CA PRO A 21 55.34 -24.89 2.55
C PRO A 21 54.43 -23.71 2.21
N LEU A 22 53.57 -23.90 1.21
CA LEU A 22 52.37 -23.08 1.07
C LEU A 22 51.41 -23.48 2.17
N ASN A 23 51.52 -22.80 3.31
CA ASN A 23 50.42 -22.63 4.25
C ASN A 23 49.25 -22.03 3.47
N ARG A 24 48.40 -22.89 2.91
CA ARG A 24 47.04 -22.52 2.56
C ARG A 24 46.37 -22.16 3.87
N PRO A 25 45.87 -20.93 4.08
CA PRO A 25 44.94 -20.69 5.16
C PRO A 25 43.80 -21.68 4.96
N ALA A 26 43.46 -22.43 6.01
CA ALA A 26 42.27 -23.25 6.02
C ALA A 26 41.12 -22.41 5.48
N ALA A 27 40.43 -22.93 4.45
CA ALA A 27 39.17 -22.35 4.02
C ALA A 27 38.28 -22.28 5.25
N PHE A 28 38.09 -21.07 5.80
CA PHE A 28 37.05 -20.82 6.79
C PHE A 28 35.75 -21.26 6.13
N MET A 29 35.24 -22.44 6.47
CA MET A 29 33.87 -22.82 6.13
C MET A 29 33.01 -21.71 6.71
N SER A 30 32.41 -20.89 5.85
CA SER A 30 31.59 -19.75 6.29
C SER A 30 30.48 -20.29 7.18
N THR A 31 30.63 -20.06 8.47
CA THR A 31 29.64 -20.44 9.48
C THR A 31 28.45 -19.49 9.34
N LEU A 32 27.22 -20.02 9.41
CA LEU A 32 26.02 -19.21 9.34
C LEU A 32 26.05 -18.08 10.37
N LEU A 33 25.66 -16.86 9.97
CA LEU A 33 25.69 -15.69 10.87
C LEU A 33 24.92 -15.95 12.16
N ILE A 34 23.79 -16.65 12.10
CA ILE A 34 22.95 -16.97 13.27
C ILE A 34 23.66 -17.80 14.36
N ASN A 35 24.74 -18.49 14.00
CA ASN A 35 25.56 -19.27 14.93
C ASN A 35 26.72 -18.46 15.54
N GLN A 36 26.97 -17.25 15.05
CA GLN A 36 28.03 -16.39 15.57
C GLN A 36 27.49 -15.52 16.73
N PRO A 37 28.24 -15.35 17.85
CA PRO A 37 27.73 -14.70 19.06
C PRO A 37 27.17 -13.29 18.86
N GLN A 38 27.75 -12.50 17.96
CA GLN A 38 27.33 -11.13 17.67
C GLN A 38 25.96 -11.04 16.98
N TYR A 39 25.43 -12.13 16.43
CA TYR A 39 24.08 -12.20 15.86
C TYR A 39 23.11 -13.05 16.70
N ALA A 40 23.44 -13.32 17.98
CA ALA A 40 22.58 -14.12 18.86
C ALA A 40 21.17 -13.52 19.04
N TRP A 41 21.00 -12.21 18.87
CA TRP A 41 19.72 -11.49 18.91
C TRP A 41 18.70 -12.01 17.89
N LEU A 42 19.12 -12.66 16.81
CA LEU A 42 18.20 -13.32 15.85
C LEU A 42 17.29 -14.36 16.53
N LYS A 43 17.76 -14.98 17.62
CA LYS A 43 16.99 -15.98 18.38
C LYS A 43 15.83 -15.36 19.15
N GLU A 44 15.86 -14.05 19.42
CA GLU A 44 14.74 -13.32 20.06
C GLU A 44 13.50 -13.21 19.17
N LEU A 45 13.68 -13.41 17.86
CA LEU A 45 12.61 -13.55 16.85
C LEU A 45 12.16 -15.01 16.66
N GLY A 46 12.68 -15.93 17.49
CA GLY A 46 12.41 -17.36 17.38
C GLY A 46 13.04 -18.03 16.16
N LEU A 47 14.06 -17.40 15.56
CA LEU A 47 14.82 -17.96 14.46
C LEU A 47 15.91 -18.91 14.99
N ARG A 48 16.24 -19.91 14.17
CA ARG A 48 17.30 -20.90 14.41
C ARG A 48 18.04 -21.19 13.10
N GLU A 49 19.02 -22.09 13.16
CA GLU A 49 19.86 -22.43 12.00
C GLU A 49 19.03 -22.79 10.75
N GLU A 50 17.95 -23.55 10.94
CA GLU A 50 17.02 -23.91 9.88
C GLU A 50 15.57 -23.78 10.35
N ASN A 51 14.77 -23.02 9.61
CA ASN A 51 13.44 -22.59 10.02
C ASN A 51 12.37 -23.21 9.11
N GLU A 52 11.23 -23.57 9.68
CA GLU A 52 10.02 -23.92 8.95
C GLU A 52 9.50 -22.69 8.19
N GLY A 53 9.32 -22.82 6.87
CA GLY A 53 8.79 -21.77 6.00
C GLY A 53 7.29 -21.93 5.68
N VAL A 54 6.61 -22.88 6.30
CA VAL A 54 5.16 -23.05 6.20
C VAL A 54 4.52 -22.89 7.57
N TYR A 55 3.48 -22.06 7.66
CA TYR A 55 2.63 -21.94 8.84
C TYR A 55 1.16 -21.95 8.42
N ASN A 56 0.37 -22.83 9.02
CA ASN A 56 -1.08 -22.93 8.81
C ASN A 56 -1.82 -23.30 10.10
N GLY A 57 -1.34 -22.75 11.24
CA GLY A 57 -1.68 -23.20 12.59
C GLY A 57 -0.70 -24.22 13.16
N SER A 58 0.12 -24.82 12.30
CA SER A 58 1.30 -25.62 12.66
C SER A 58 2.45 -25.25 11.74
N TRP A 59 3.69 -25.32 12.26
CA TRP A 59 4.90 -25.06 11.49
C TRP A 59 5.37 -26.29 10.72
N GLY A 60 5.84 -26.12 9.49
CA GLY A 60 6.39 -27.18 8.64
C GLY A 60 7.13 -26.68 7.40
N GLY A 61 7.21 -27.54 6.37
CA GLY A 61 7.85 -27.24 5.10
C GLY A 61 8.59 -28.45 4.55
N ARG A 62 8.10 -28.99 3.43
CA ARG A 62 8.64 -30.19 2.74
C ARG A 62 9.31 -29.85 1.41
N GLY A 63 9.42 -28.58 1.07
CA GLY A 63 10.04 -28.10 -0.16
C GLY A 63 11.55 -27.94 -0.05
N GLU A 64 12.11 -27.20 -1.00
CA GLU A 64 13.54 -26.87 -1.03
C GLU A 64 13.97 -26.08 0.21
N VAL A 65 15.20 -26.32 0.67
CA VAL A 65 15.79 -25.52 1.75
C VAL A 65 16.58 -24.37 1.14
N ILE A 66 16.08 -23.15 1.29
CA ILE A 66 16.78 -21.95 0.84
C ILE A 66 17.69 -21.42 1.95
N THR A 67 18.88 -20.95 1.56
CA THR A 67 19.77 -20.16 2.43
C THR A 67 19.63 -18.69 2.06
N THR A 68 19.36 -17.82 3.02
CA THR A 68 19.36 -16.36 2.78
C THR A 68 20.70 -15.76 3.18
N TYR A 69 21.06 -14.65 2.55
CA TYR A 69 22.40 -14.06 2.65
C TYR A 69 22.29 -12.59 3.03
N CYS A 70 23.22 -12.12 3.86
CA CYS A 70 23.34 -10.70 4.15
C CYS A 70 23.96 -9.99 2.93
N PRO A 71 23.30 -8.99 2.33
CA PRO A 71 23.83 -8.31 1.14
C PRO A 71 25.06 -7.43 1.42
N ALA A 72 25.32 -7.10 2.70
CA ALA A 72 26.44 -6.24 3.10
C ALA A 72 27.78 -6.96 3.12
N ASN A 73 27.80 -8.29 3.23
CA ASN A 73 29.02 -9.10 3.25
C ASN A 73 28.92 -10.40 2.42
N ASN A 74 27.73 -10.71 1.88
CA ASN A 74 27.40 -11.96 1.18
C ASN A 74 27.56 -13.24 2.02
N GLU A 75 27.54 -13.14 3.35
CA GLU A 75 27.58 -14.30 4.24
C GLU A 75 26.18 -14.89 4.44
N PRO A 76 26.05 -16.22 4.54
CA PRO A 76 24.77 -16.88 4.75
C PRO A 76 24.27 -16.65 6.18
N ILE A 77 23.01 -16.23 6.33
CA ILE A 77 22.42 -15.87 7.63
C ILE A 77 21.91 -17.14 8.34
N ALA A 78 20.92 -17.79 7.74
CA ALA A 78 20.28 -19.03 8.20
C ALA A 78 19.50 -19.66 7.03
N ARG A 79 18.83 -20.79 7.29
CA ARG A 79 18.08 -21.55 6.28
C ARG A 79 16.58 -21.53 6.54
N VAL A 80 15.78 -21.70 5.50
CA VAL A 80 14.32 -21.85 5.56
C VAL A 80 13.87 -23.01 4.67
N ARG A 81 13.11 -23.96 5.22
CA ARG A 81 12.43 -25.02 4.46
C ARG A 81 11.17 -24.46 3.80
N GLN A 82 11.18 -24.35 2.48
CA GLN A 82 10.07 -23.80 1.71
C GLN A 82 8.88 -24.76 1.63
N ALA A 83 7.76 -24.25 1.12
CA ALA A 83 6.57 -25.03 0.85
C ALA A 83 6.77 -25.95 -0.36
N SER A 84 6.41 -27.22 -0.22
CA SER A 84 6.08 -28.06 -1.37
C SER A 84 4.67 -27.73 -1.89
N MET A 85 4.30 -28.25 -3.05
CA MET A 85 2.92 -28.08 -3.53
C MET A 85 1.87 -28.78 -2.67
N ALA A 86 2.25 -29.87 -1.98
CA ALA A 86 1.38 -30.51 -0.98
C ALA A 86 1.18 -29.62 0.26
N ASP A 87 2.21 -28.90 0.70
CA ASP A 87 2.10 -27.94 1.80
C ASP A 87 1.18 -26.77 1.44
N TYR A 88 1.32 -26.25 0.22
CA TYR A 88 0.42 -25.22 -0.30
C TYR A 88 -1.04 -25.70 -0.29
N GLU A 89 -1.31 -26.87 -0.87
CA GLU A 89 -2.66 -27.44 -0.95
C GLU A 89 -3.31 -27.64 0.43
N GLU A 90 -2.54 -28.15 1.39
CA GLU A 90 -3.00 -28.31 2.77
C GLU A 90 -3.26 -26.96 3.45
N THR A 91 -2.39 -25.99 3.22
CA THR A 91 -2.51 -24.64 3.79
C THR A 91 -3.74 -23.91 3.27
N VAL A 92 -4.03 -23.99 1.96
CA VAL A 92 -5.23 -23.37 1.38
C VAL A 92 -6.51 -23.97 1.99
N LYS A 93 -6.56 -25.29 2.20
CA LYS A 93 -7.70 -25.95 2.86
C LYS A 93 -7.91 -25.40 4.28
N LYS A 94 -6.85 -25.42 5.09
CA LYS A 94 -6.89 -24.94 6.49
C LYS A 94 -7.25 -23.46 6.58
N ALA A 95 -6.72 -22.60 5.70
CA ALA A 95 -7.03 -21.18 5.69
C ALA A 95 -8.51 -20.92 5.38
N ARG A 96 -9.12 -21.69 4.47
CA ARG A 96 -10.56 -21.59 4.17
C ARG A 96 -11.45 -22.11 5.29
N GLU A 97 -11.01 -23.14 6.00
CA GLU A 97 -11.70 -23.62 7.20
C GLU A 97 -11.65 -22.58 8.31
N ALA A 98 -10.47 -22.00 8.55
CA ALA A 98 -10.29 -20.91 9.51
C ALA A 98 -11.09 -19.66 9.16
N TRP A 99 -11.22 -19.33 7.86
CA TRP A 99 -12.04 -18.22 7.40
C TRP A 99 -13.52 -18.35 7.84
N ARG A 100 -14.08 -19.57 7.87
CA ARG A 100 -15.47 -19.77 8.32
C ARG A 100 -15.67 -19.25 9.75
N ILE A 101 -14.76 -19.60 10.66
CA ILE A 101 -14.77 -19.12 12.04
C ILE A 101 -14.52 -17.61 12.10
N TRP A 102 -13.57 -17.11 11.31
CA TRP A 102 -13.16 -15.71 11.31
C TRP A 102 -14.23 -14.74 10.77
N ALA A 103 -14.99 -15.19 9.78
CA ALA A 103 -15.98 -14.39 9.07
C ALA A 103 -17.39 -14.51 9.67
N ASP A 104 -17.67 -15.47 10.55
CA ASP A 104 -19.02 -15.79 10.99
C ASP A 104 -19.75 -14.57 11.60
N VAL A 105 -20.91 -14.27 11.01
CA VAL A 105 -21.84 -13.18 11.38
C VAL A 105 -23.20 -13.73 11.83
N SER A 106 -23.36 -15.06 11.91
CA SER A 106 -24.67 -15.67 12.21
C SER A 106 -25.04 -15.53 13.69
N MET A 107 -26.21 -14.93 13.91
CA MET A 107 -26.99 -15.09 15.14
C MET A 107 -27.75 -16.41 15.03
N GLU A 108 -27.15 -17.53 15.42
CA GLU A 108 -27.94 -18.73 15.71
C GLU A 108 -28.26 -18.78 17.21
N ALA A 109 -29.47 -18.34 17.55
CA ALA A 109 -30.10 -18.67 18.82
C ALA A 109 -30.57 -20.14 18.78
N THR A 110 -29.66 -21.10 18.84
CA THR A 110 -30.01 -22.52 19.00
C THR A 110 -29.87 -22.93 20.46
N ALA A 111 -31.02 -23.27 21.07
CA ALA A 111 -31.22 -23.44 22.51
C ALA A 111 -30.56 -24.68 23.15
N ARG A 112 -29.71 -25.44 22.44
CA ARG A 112 -29.06 -26.63 22.99
C ARG A 112 -27.66 -26.79 22.40
N LEU A 113 -26.70 -26.17 23.10
CA LEU A 113 -25.23 -26.23 22.95
C LEU A 113 -24.62 -25.67 21.64
N PRO A 114 -24.21 -24.39 21.64
CA PRO A 114 -23.18 -23.91 20.71
C PRO A 114 -22.19 -22.92 21.37
N THR A 115 -20.91 -23.31 21.52
CA THR A 115 -19.82 -22.35 21.81
C THR A 115 -19.18 -21.90 20.49
N VAL A 116 -19.97 -21.42 19.53
CA VAL A 116 -19.44 -20.85 18.29
C VAL A 116 -19.28 -19.34 18.53
N MET A 117 -18.04 -18.91 18.80
CA MET A 117 -17.72 -17.50 18.98
C MET A 117 -17.88 -16.75 17.66
N THR A 118 -18.94 -15.94 17.55
CA THR A 118 -19.08 -14.92 16.50
C THR A 118 -17.93 -13.90 16.60
N ILE A 119 -17.31 -13.49 15.48
CA ILE A 119 -16.24 -12.46 15.50
C ILE A 119 -16.64 -11.23 14.65
N PRO A 120 -17.40 -10.28 15.24
CA PRO A 120 -17.70 -8.99 14.62
C PRO A 120 -16.45 -8.21 14.21
N ALA A 121 -16.56 -7.35 13.19
CA ALA A 121 -15.44 -6.52 12.70
C ALA A 121 -14.68 -5.79 13.82
N PRO A 122 -15.34 -5.16 14.83
CA PRO A 122 -14.61 -4.54 15.94
C PRO A 122 -13.81 -5.52 16.80
N LYS A 123 -14.24 -6.78 16.95
CA LYS A 123 -13.46 -7.82 17.65
C LYS A 123 -12.27 -8.28 16.81
N ARG A 124 -12.42 -8.31 15.48
CA ARG A 124 -11.28 -8.53 14.57
C ARG A 124 -10.27 -7.39 14.67
N GLY A 125 -10.76 -6.15 14.79
CA GLY A 125 -9.94 -4.97 15.09
C GLY A 125 -9.10 -5.13 16.35
N GLU A 126 -9.67 -5.68 17.43
CA GLU A 126 -8.91 -5.94 18.67
C GLU A 126 -7.75 -6.93 18.46
N VAL A 127 -7.93 -7.97 17.64
CA VAL A 127 -6.83 -8.89 17.30
C VAL A 127 -5.74 -8.17 16.52
N VAL A 128 -6.11 -7.31 15.56
CA VAL A 128 -5.15 -6.49 14.80
C VAL A 128 -4.42 -5.48 15.69
N ARG A 129 -5.10 -4.90 16.69
CA ARG A 129 -4.46 -4.05 17.72
C ARG A 129 -3.35 -4.79 18.45
N GLN A 130 -3.61 -6.02 18.88
CA GLN A 130 -2.64 -6.86 19.58
C GLN A 130 -1.48 -7.28 18.68
N ILE A 131 -1.71 -7.46 17.37
CA ILE A 131 -0.62 -7.64 16.40
C ILE A 131 0.28 -6.39 16.37
N GLY A 132 -0.32 -5.19 16.33
CA GLY A 132 0.41 -3.92 16.42
C GLY A 132 1.28 -3.84 17.68
N ASP A 133 0.73 -4.19 18.85
CA ASP A 133 1.50 -4.23 20.10
C ASP A 133 2.63 -5.27 20.09
N ALA A 134 2.37 -6.48 19.60
CA ALA A 134 3.39 -7.52 19.51
C ALA A 134 4.53 -7.13 18.54
N LEU A 135 4.23 -6.38 17.49
CA LEU A 135 5.23 -5.77 16.61
C LEU A 135 6.03 -4.67 17.32
N ARG A 136 5.37 -3.80 18.12
CA ARG A 136 6.06 -2.78 18.93
C ARG A 136 7.08 -3.41 19.88
N GLU A 137 6.72 -4.50 20.55
CA GLU A 137 7.62 -5.24 21.46
C GLU A 137 8.88 -5.77 20.76
N LYS A 138 8.80 -6.03 19.44
CA LYS A 138 9.89 -6.61 18.64
C LYS A 138 10.47 -5.66 17.61
N ILE A 139 10.12 -4.36 17.67
CA ILE A 139 10.41 -3.39 16.61
C ILE A 139 11.91 -3.27 16.30
N GLN A 140 12.75 -3.26 17.34
CA GLN A 140 14.20 -3.09 17.17
C GLN A 140 14.85 -4.32 16.55
N VAL A 141 14.55 -5.52 17.07
CA VAL A 141 15.13 -6.76 16.56
C VAL A 141 14.59 -7.12 15.18
N LEU A 142 13.32 -6.86 14.90
CA LEU A 142 12.75 -7.07 13.57
C LEU A 142 13.30 -6.06 12.56
N GLY A 143 13.42 -4.78 12.92
CA GLY A 143 14.07 -3.77 12.08
C GLY A 143 15.54 -4.09 11.80
N SER A 144 16.25 -4.65 12.79
CA SER A 144 17.62 -5.14 12.62
C SER A 144 17.69 -6.32 11.65
N LEU A 145 16.73 -7.26 11.71
CA LEU A 145 16.64 -8.36 10.74
C LEU A 145 16.35 -7.85 9.32
N VAL A 146 15.45 -6.87 9.17
CA VAL A 146 15.21 -6.22 7.87
C VAL A 146 16.53 -5.62 7.34
N SER A 147 17.29 -4.94 8.18
CA SER A 147 18.59 -4.38 7.79
C SER A 147 19.60 -5.45 7.37
N LEU A 148 19.67 -6.56 8.12
CA LEU A 148 20.59 -7.67 7.88
C LEU A 148 20.26 -8.48 6.62
N GLU A 149 18.99 -8.84 6.40
CA GLU A 149 18.59 -9.74 5.31
C GLU A 149 18.19 -8.97 4.03
N MET A 150 17.54 -7.82 4.13
CA MET A 150 17.19 -7.00 2.96
C MET A 150 18.32 -6.04 2.55
N GLY A 151 19.00 -5.40 3.52
CA GLY A 151 20.14 -4.51 3.27
C GLY A 151 19.86 -3.00 3.43
N LYS A 152 18.63 -2.61 3.79
CA LYS A 152 18.32 -1.19 4.08
C LYS A 152 18.87 -0.76 5.43
N ILE A 153 19.13 0.54 5.58
CA ILE A 153 19.68 1.07 6.84
C ILE A 153 18.73 0.82 8.01
N LEU A 154 19.27 0.66 9.22
CA LEU A 154 18.52 0.26 10.41
C LEU A 154 17.28 1.12 10.67
N VAL A 155 17.41 2.45 10.54
CA VAL A 155 16.29 3.39 10.75
C VAL A 155 15.14 3.14 9.78
N GLU A 156 15.42 2.75 8.52
CA GLU A 156 14.38 2.37 7.56
C GLU A 156 13.80 0.99 7.88
N GLY A 157 14.60 0.05 8.40
CA GLY A 157 14.11 -1.24 8.86
C GLY A 157 13.15 -1.10 10.04
N VAL A 158 13.50 -0.28 11.03
CA VAL A 158 12.65 0.07 12.17
C VAL A 158 11.41 0.84 11.69
N GLY A 159 11.59 1.83 10.82
CA GLY A 159 10.48 2.60 10.24
C GLY A 159 9.51 1.72 9.45
N GLU A 160 9.99 0.70 8.75
CA GLU A 160 9.11 -0.25 8.05
C GLU A 160 8.27 -1.09 9.01
N VAL A 161 8.80 -1.49 10.16
CA VAL A 161 8.00 -2.16 11.19
C VAL A 161 7.00 -1.18 11.80
N GLN A 162 7.40 0.08 11.99
CA GLN A 162 6.51 1.14 12.49
C GLN A 162 5.33 1.39 11.54
N GLU A 163 5.55 1.38 10.22
CA GLU A 163 4.46 1.47 9.22
C GLU A 163 3.40 0.37 9.41
N TYR A 164 3.85 -0.86 9.76
CA TYR A 164 2.92 -1.95 10.06
C TYR A 164 2.22 -1.76 11.41
N VAL A 165 2.93 -1.26 12.42
CA VAL A 165 2.33 -0.88 13.71
C VAL A 165 1.22 0.17 13.50
N ASP A 166 1.49 1.21 12.74
CA ASP A 166 0.57 2.34 12.56
C ASP A 166 -0.65 1.96 11.71
N ILE A 167 -0.48 1.11 10.68
CA ILE A 167 -1.63 0.60 9.93
C ILE A 167 -2.50 -0.35 10.76
N CYS A 168 -1.93 -1.04 11.76
CA CYS A 168 -2.74 -1.83 12.71
C CYS A 168 -3.66 -0.91 13.51
N ASP A 169 -3.13 0.19 14.05
CA ASP A 169 -3.95 1.18 14.78
C ASP A 169 -5.02 1.82 13.90
N TYR A 170 -4.66 2.20 12.67
CA TYR A 170 -5.64 2.72 11.71
C TYR A 170 -6.75 1.69 11.42
N ALA A 171 -6.37 0.42 11.22
CA ALA A 171 -7.32 -0.67 10.98
C ALA A 171 -8.27 -0.91 12.17
N VAL A 172 -7.84 -0.64 13.41
CA VAL A 172 -8.73 -0.69 14.59
C VAL A 172 -9.88 0.30 14.45
N GLY A 173 -9.58 1.55 14.07
CA GLY A 173 -10.60 2.56 13.80
C GLY A 173 -11.51 2.13 12.64
N LEU A 174 -10.91 1.68 11.54
CA LEU A 174 -11.61 1.27 10.34
C LEU A 174 -12.54 0.06 10.56
N SER A 175 -12.19 -0.85 11.47
CA SER A 175 -13.01 -2.01 11.85
C SER A 175 -14.41 -1.65 12.38
N ARG A 176 -14.61 -0.39 12.78
CA ARG A 176 -15.89 0.17 13.24
C ARG A 176 -16.61 1.02 12.18
N MET A 177 -15.99 1.22 11.02
CA MET A 177 -16.43 2.16 9.99
C MET A 177 -16.75 1.50 8.65
N ILE A 178 -16.15 0.34 8.34
CA ILE A 178 -16.43 -0.38 7.08
C ILE A 178 -17.94 -0.66 6.93
N GLY A 179 -18.49 -0.30 5.77
CA GLY A 179 -19.93 -0.38 5.53
C GLY A 179 -20.34 0.34 4.25
N GLY A 180 -21.65 0.28 3.95
CA GLY A 180 -22.24 0.95 2.79
C GLY A 180 -23.41 1.85 3.20
N PRO A 181 -23.83 2.77 2.31
CA PRO A 181 -24.95 3.65 2.59
C PRO A 181 -26.30 2.90 2.64
N ILE A 182 -27.23 3.47 3.41
CA ILE A 182 -28.67 3.24 3.24
C ILE A 182 -29.16 4.27 2.24
N LEU A 183 -29.76 3.82 1.14
CA LEU A 183 -30.21 4.65 0.04
C LEU A 183 -31.74 4.81 0.08
N PRO A 184 -32.28 5.98 -0.29
CA PRO A 184 -33.73 6.16 -0.39
C PRO A 184 -34.24 5.36 -1.59
N SER A 185 -35.00 4.30 -1.33
CA SER A 185 -35.68 3.57 -2.41
C SER A 185 -36.75 4.44 -3.03
N GLU A 186 -36.86 4.44 -4.36
CA GLU A 186 -37.99 5.04 -5.08
C GLU A 186 -39.30 4.26 -4.89
N ARG A 187 -39.23 3.03 -4.36
CA ARG A 187 -40.37 2.12 -4.20
C ARG A 187 -40.94 2.24 -2.78
N PRO A 188 -42.23 2.57 -2.62
CA PRO A 188 -42.87 2.58 -1.31
C PRO A 188 -42.69 1.25 -0.57
N GLY A 189 -42.42 1.32 0.74
CA GLY A 189 -42.26 0.13 1.58
C GLY A 189 -40.99 -0.69 1.31
N HIS A 190 -40.02 -0.18 0.55
CA HIS A 190 -38.74 -0.84 0.32
C HIS A 190 -37.59 -0.11 1.00
N ALA A 191 -36.69 -0.88 1.63
CA ALA A 191 -35.36 -0.41 2.00
C ALA A 191 -34.37 -0.77 0.88
N LEU A 192 -33.44 0.14 0.59
CA LEU A 192 -32.32 -0.11 -0.32
C LEU A 192 -31.02 0.10 0.46
N ILE A 193 -30.21 -0.94 0.57
CA ILE A 193 -28.97 -0.91 1.36
C ILE A 193 -27.81 -1.44 0.53
N GLU A 194 -26.64 -0.81 0.69
CA GLU A 194 -25.39 -1.36 0.20
C GLU A 194 -24.68 -2.13 1.32
N GLN A 195 -24.41 -3.40 1.07
CA GLN A 195 -23.74 -4.29 2.02
C GLN A 195 -22.34 -4.68 1.53
N TRP A 196 -21.44 -4.86 2.50
CA TRP A 196 -20.07 -5.30 2.26
C TRP A 196 -19.76 -6.54 3.08
N ASN A 197 -19.27 -7.57 2.41
CA ASN A 197 -18.89 -8.84 3.05
C ASN A 197 -17.46 -9.24 2.64
N PRO A 198 -16.72 -10.00 3.46
CA PRO A 198 -15.40 -10.49 3.09
C PRO A 198 -15.41 -11.24 1.75
N VAL A 199 -14.29 -11.18 1.03
CA VAL A 199 -14.10 -11.96 -0.19
C VAL A 199 -13.79 -13.43 0.10
N GLY A 200 -13.18 -13.72 1.25
CA GLY A 200 -12.79 -15.08 1.64
C GLY A 200 -11.32 -15.17 2.01
N LEU A 201 -10.55 -15.80 1.12
CA LEU A 201 -9.09 -15.94 1.26
C LEU A 201 -8.37 -14.92 0.37
N VAL A 202 -7.49 -14.13 1.00
CA VAL A 202 -6.64 -13.15 0.33
C VAL A 202 -5.22 -13.72 0.24
N GLY A 203 -4.78 -14.02 -0.97
CA GLY A 203 -3.37 -14.32 -1.25
C GLY A 203 -2.57 -13.03 -1.30
N ILE A 204 -1.39 -13.01 -0.67
CA ILE A 204 -0.50 -11.84 -0.61
C ILE A 204 0.87 -12.30 -1.09
N ILE A 205 1.34 -11.77 -2.22
CA ILE A 205 2.69 -12.00 -2.75
C ILE A 205 3.46 -10.69 -2.65
N THR A 206 4.54 -10.67 -1.88
CA THR A 206 5.31 -9.44 -1.62
C THR A 206 6.71 -9.46 -2.25
N ALA A 207 7.20 -8.26 -2.55
CA ALA A 207 8.55 -8.03 -3.05
C ALA A 207 9.59 -8.05 -1.90
N PHE A 208 10.88 -8.06 -2.26
CA PHE A 208 11.98 -8.12 -1.30
C PHE A 208 12.23 -6.81 -0.57
N ASN A 209 11.83 -5.68 -1.16
CA ASN A 209 12.32 -4.37 -0.76
C ASN A 209 11.56 -3.75 0.42
N PHE A 210 10.32 -4.17 0.63
CA PHE A 210 9.53 -3.89 1.83
C PHE A 210 8.94 -5.21 2.35
N PRO A 211 9.78 -6.08 2.94
CA PRO A 211 9.42 -7.44 3.32
C PRO A 211 8.51 -7.53 4.56
N VAL A 212 8.22 -6.42 5.23
CA VAL A 212 7.29 -6.30 6.37
C VAL A 212 6.09 -5.43 6.00
N ALA A 213 6.30 -4.17 5.57
CA ALA A 213 5.23 -3.18 5.48
C ALA A 213 4.15 -3.52 4.45
N VAL A 214 4.53 -4.00 3.26
CA VAL A 214 3.56 -4.37 2.20
C VAL A 214 2.66 -5.52 2.65
N TYR A 215 3.23 -6.53 3.31
CA TYR A 215 2.42 -7.57 3.92
C TYR A 215 1.53 -6.98 5.00
N GLY A 216 2.06 -6.08 5.82
CA GLY A 216 1.34 -5.44 6.91
C GLY A 216 0.12 -4.63 6.49
N TRP A 217 0.26 -3.78 5.47
CA TRP A 217 -0.84 -3.00 4.91
C TRP A 217 -1.96 -3.90 4.41
N ASN A 218 -1.62 -4.97 3.68
CA ASN A 218 -2.60 -5.95 3.20
C ASN A 218 -3.22 -6.75 4.36
N ASN A 219 -2.40 -7.22 5.31
CA ASN A 219 -2.82 -8.07 6.41
C ASN A 219 -3.81 -7.34 7.32
N ALA A 220 -3.46 -6.15 7.81
CA ALA A 220 -4.30 -5.40 8.76
C ALA A 220 -5.69 -5.12 8.17
N VAL A 221 -5.74 -4.63 6.92
CA VAL A 221 -6.98 -4.31 6.22
C VAL A 221 -7.78 -5.57 5.86
N ALA A 222 -7.12 -6.62 5.34
CA ALA A 222 -7.81 -7.87 5.01
C ALA A 222 -8.42 -8.54 6.25
N MET A 223 -7.71 -8.54 7.38
CA MET A 223 -8.16 -9.12 8.64
C MET A 223 -9.40 -8.40 9.19
N ILE A 224 -9.39 -7.07 9.30
CA ILE A 224 -10.57 -6.34 9.80
C ILE A 224 -11.77 -6.48 8.87
N CYS A 225 -11.52 -6.61 7.56
CA CYS A 225 -12.54 -6.92 6.54
C CYS A 225 -13.10 -8.35 6.64
N GLY A 226 -12.55 -9.21 7.51
CA GLY A 226 -13.05 -10.57 7.77
C GLY A 226 -12.49 -11.64 6.84
N ASN A 227 -11.32 -11.40 6.25
CA ASN A 227 -10.65 -12.37 5.38
C ASN A 227 -9.56 -13.15 6.14
N ALA A 228 -9.31 -14.38 5.69
CA ALA A 228 -8.07 -15.07 5.99
C ALA A 228 -6.99 -14.67 4.97
N CYS A 229 -5.73 -14.77 5.35
CA CYS A 229 -4.57 -14.36 4.57
C CYS A 229 -3.63 -15.56 4.30
N LEU A 230 -3.13 -15.67 3.07
CA LEU A 230 -2.04 -16.58 2.72
C LEU A 230 -0.87 -15.77 2.14
N TRP A 231 0.25 -15.73 2.86
CA TRP A 231 1.43 -14.98 2.47
C TRP A 231 2.47 -15.84 1.77
N LYS A 232 3.00 -15.33 0.66
CA LYS A 232 4.23 -15.80 0.02
C LYS A 232 5.19 -14.64 -0.19
N GLY A 233 6.10 -14.44 0.77
CA GLY A 233 7.15 -13.42 0.69
C GLY A 233 8.18 -13.69 -0.42
N ALA A 234 9.07 -12.73 -0.65
CA ALA A 234 10.20 -12.91 -1.56
C ALA A 234 11.17 -14.00 -1.03
N PRO A 235 11.69 -14.91 -1.87
CA PRO A 235 12.56 -16.00 -1.41
C PRO A 235 13.80 -15.51 -0.65
N THR A 236 14.35 -14.36 -1.05
CA THR A 236 15.57 -13.78 -0.48
C THR A 236 15.36 -13.08 0.87
N THR A 237 14.11 -12.89 1.30
CA THR A 237 13.73 -12.29 2.59
C THR A 237 12.88 -13.26 3.43
N SER A 238 13.23 -14.55 3.36
CA SER A 238 12.44 -15.62 3.98
C SER A 238 12.50 -15.60 5.50
N LEU A 239 13.62 -15.19 6.13
CA LEU A 239 13.71 -15.13 7.59
C LEU A 239 12.81 -14.03 8.14
N ILE A 240 12.73 -12.88 7.47
CA ILE A 240 11.79 -11.80 7.82
C ILE A 240 10.35 -12.32 7.75
N SER A 241 10.01 -13.07 6.70
CA SER A 241 8.66 -13.64 6.53
C SER A 241 8.29 -14.60 7.67
N VAL A 242 9.24 -15.45 8.07
CA VAL A 242 9.10 -16.36 9.22
C VAL A 242 8.97 -15.58 10.53
N ALA A 243 9.81 -14.58 10.76
CA ALA A 243 9.82 -13.80 12.00
C ALA A 243 8.49 -13.04 12.20
N VAL A 244 7.99 -12.34 11.18
CA VAL A 244 6.68 -11.66 11.22
C VAL A 244 5.56 -12.66 11.48
N THR A 245 5.59 -13.81 10.78
CA THR A 245 4.57 -14.86 10.97
C THR A 245 4.59 -15.43 12.39
N LYS A 246 5.77 -15.59 13.02
CA LYS A 246 5.87 -16.01 14.43
C LYS A 246 5.23 -15.03 15.40
N ILE A 247 5.40 -13.72 15.17
CA ILE A 247 4.79 -12.67 16.00
C ILE A 247 3.27 -12.75 15.91
N ILE A 248 2.72 -12.85 14.69
CA ILE A 248 1.27 -12.92 14.46
C ILE A 248 0.68 -14.24 14.96
N ALA A 249 1.37 -15.36 14.72
CA ALA A 249 0.97 -16.69 15.17
C ALA A 249 0.71 -16.71 16.68
N LYS A 250 1.63 -16.13 17.46
CA LYS A 250 1.49 -16.03 18.91
C LYS A 250 0.21 -15.29 19.32
N VAL A 251 -0.10 -14.16 18.68
CA VAL A 251 -1.31 -13.38 18.99
C VAL A 251 -2.58 -14.19 18.68
N LEU A 252 -2.62 -14.90 17.55
CA LEU A 252 -3.76 -15.75 17.21
C LEU A 252 -3.93 -16.91 18.20
N GLU A 253 -2.83 -17.56 18.59
CA GLU A 253 -2.81 -18.66 19.55
C GLU A 253 -3.26 -18.20 20.95
N ASP A 254 -2.77 -17.05 21.42
CA ASP A 254 -3.16 -16.46 22.72
C ASP A 254 -4.66 -16.11 22.75
N ASN A 255 -5.24 -15.73 21.60
CA ASN A 255 -6.68 -15.49 21.44
C ASN A 255 -7.49 -16.75 21.13
N LYS A 256 -6.87 -17.94 21.12
CA LYS A 256 -7.50 -19.24 20.78
C LYS A 256 -8.16 -19.23 19.41
N LEU A 257 -7.58 -18.48 18.47
CA LEU A 257 -8.02 -18.43 17.08
C LEU A 257 -7.20 -19.41 16.23
N PRO A 258 -7.78 -19.97 15.15
CA PRO A 258 -7.01 -20.81 14.23
C PRO A 258 -5.86 -20.01 13.60
N GLY A 259 -4.63 -20.46 13.80
CA GLY A 259 -3.44 -19.80 13.23
C GLY A 259 -3.47 -19.67 11.71
N ALA A 260 -4.22 -20.55 11.01
CA ALA A 260 -4.39 -20.49 9.56
C ALA A 260 -5.12 -19.22 9.05
N ILE A 261 -5.68 -18.38 9.93
CA ILE A 261 -6.15 -17.03 9.57
C ILE A 261 -5.02 -16.22 8.95
N CYS A 262 -3.78 -16.38 9.44
CA CYS A 262 -2.58 -15.73 8.89
C CYS A 262 -1.57 -16.81 8.50
N SER A 263 -1.80 -17.44 7.35
CA SER A 263 -0.95 -18.52 6.85
C SER A 263 0.28 -18.00 6.09
N LEU A 264 1.37 -18.78 6.11
CA LEU A 264 2.61 -18.54 5.37
C LEU A 264 2.97 -19.77 4.52
N THR A 265 3.37 -19.55 3.28
CA THR A 265 4.04 -20.53 2.42
C THR A 265 5.22 -19.86 1.73
N CYS A 266 6.41 -19.91 2.33
CA CYS A 266 7.64 -19.47 1.68
C CYS A 266 7.89 -20.29 0.42
N GLY A 267 8.21 -19.63 -0.69
CA GLY A 267 8.40 -20.28 -1.99
C GLY A 267 8.68 -19.29 -3.11
N GLY A 268 9.06 -19.81 -4.27
CA GLY A 268 9.44 -19.03 -5.44
C GLY A 268 8.26 -18.69 -6.35
N ALA A 269 8.53 -18.69 -7.65
CA ALA A 269 7.54 -18.46 -8.68
C ALA A 269 6.55 -19.62 -8.83
N ASP A 270 6.93 -20.82 -8.39
CA ASP A 270 6.11 -22.03 -8.34
C ASP A 270 4.86 -21.81 -7.46
N ILE A 271 5.05 -21.49 -6.17
CA ILE A 271 3.95 -21.20 -5.24
C ILE A 271 3.18 -19.95 -5.70
N GLY A 272 3.87 -18.92 -6.17
CA GLY A 272 3.21 -17.70 -6.66
C GLY A 272 2.31 -17.95 -7.88
N THR A 273 2.73 -18.82 -8.81
CA THR A 273 1.92 -19.21 -9.98
C THR A 273 0.74 -20.07 -9.56
N ALA A 274 0.91 -20.96 -8.58
CA ALA A 274 -0.19 -21.74 -8.02
C ALA A 274 -1.26 -20.81 -7.42
N MET A 275 -0.87 -19.83 -6.60
CA MET A 275 -1.78 -18.81 -6.05
C MET A 275 -2.53 -18.03 -7.15
N ALA A 276 -1.83 -17.65 -8.23
CA ALA A 276 -2.43 -16.90 -9.33
C ALA A 276 -3.52 -17.69 -10.07
N LYS A 277 -3.37 -19.02 -10.19
CA LYS A 277 -4.30 -19.91 -10.89
C LYS A 277 -5.39 -20.52 -9.99
N ASP A 278 -5.27 -20.39 -8.69
CA ASP A 278 -6.16 -21.07 -7.75
C ASP A 278 -7.49 -20.31 -7.55
N GLU A 279 -8.61 -20.87 -8.00
CA GLU A 279 -9.95 -20.31 -7.81
C GLU A 279 -10.34 -20.08 -6.35
N ARG A 280 -9.69 -20.80 -5.43
CA ARG A 280 -9.90 -20.65 -3.99
C ARG A 280 -9.26 -19.39 -3.42
N MET A 281 -8.36 -18.74 -4.16
CA MET A 281 -7.81 -17.41 -3.87
C MET A 281 -8.77 -16.35 -4.39
N ASN A 282 -9.60 -15.82 -3.50
CA ASN A 282 -10.68 -14.89 -3.85
C ASN A 282 -10.14 -13.52 -4.30
N LEU A 283 -9.06 -13.06 -3.67
CA LEU A 283 -8.28 -11.88 -4.04
C LEU A 283 -6.80 -12.27 -3.99
N LEU A 284 -6.03 -11.87 -5.01
CA LEU A 284 -4.57 -11.96 -5.00
C LEU A 284 -3.98 -10.54 -5.04
N SER A 285 -3.44 -10.11 -3.91
CA SER A 285 -2.59 -8.93 -3.83
C SER A 285 -1.17 -9.31 -4.25
N PHE A 286 -0.65 -8.65 -5.27
CA PHE A 286 0.68 -8.88 -5.81
C PHE A 286 1.46 -7.57 -5.86
N THR A 287 2.59 -7.57 -5.16
CA THR A 287 3.59 -6.48 -5.20
C THR A 287 4.88 -7.00 -5.80
N GLY A 288 5.36 -6.37 -6.87
CA GLY A 288 6.57 -6.82 -7.56
C GLY A 288 6.79 -6.13 -8.91
N SER A 289 7.61 -6.73 -9.78
CA SER A 289 7.89 -6.11 -11.08
C SER A 289 6.65 -6.13 -11.99
N THR A 290 6.50 -5.10 -12.83
CA THR A 290 5.44 -5.05 -13.86
C THR A 290 5.45 -6.29 -14.76
N GLN A 291 6.63 -6.83 -15.09
CA GLN A 291 6.75 -8.01 -15.94
C GLN A 291 6.08 -9.25 -15.32
N VAL A 292 6.29 -9.49 -14.03
CA VAL A 292 5.68 -10.61 -13.31
C VAL A 292 4.22 -10.31 -13.00
N GLY A 293 3.92 -9.09 -12.55
CA GLY A 293 2.56 -8.64 -12.24
C GLY A 293 1.61 -8.77 -13.41
N LYS A 294 2.05 -8.47 -14.64
CA LYS A 294 1.24 -8.70 -15.85
C LYS A 294 0.86 -10.17 -16.04
N LYS A 295 1.78 -11.10 -15.78
CA LYS A 295 1.50 -12.54 -15.89
C LYS A 295 0.51 -12.99 -14.82
N VAL A 296 0.70 -12.52 -13.58
CA VAL A 296 -0.22 -12.78 -12.45
C VAL A 296 -1.61 -12.25 -12.77
N ALA A 297 -1.72 -11.01 -13.24
CA ALA A 297 -2.98 -10.38 -13.63
C ALA A 297 -3.74 -11.20 -14.67
N LEU A 298 -3.05 -11.65 -15.72
CA LEU A 298 -3.66 -12.47 -16.77
C LEU A 298 -4.19 -13.81 -16.22
N MET A 299 -3.42 -14.50 -15.37
CA MET A 299 -3.84 -15.76 -14.77
C MET A 299 -5.03 -15.59 -13.82
N VAL A 300 -5.03 -14.51 -13.02
CA VAL A 300 -6.16 -14.22 -12.11
C VAL A 300 -7.41 -13.85 -12.91
N GLN A 301 -7.25 -13.05 -13.97
CA GLN A 301 -8.35 -12.65 -14.83
C GLN A 301 -8.95 -13.84 -15.61
N GLU A 302 -8.12 -14.79 -16.05
CA GLU A 302 -8.54 -16.02 -16.74
C GLU A 302 -9.56 -16.83 -15.93
N ARG A 303 -9.41 -16.85 -14.60
CA ARG A 303 -10.33 -17.52 -13.67
C ARG A 303 -11.36 -16.59 -13.01
N PHE A 304 -11.52 -15.36 -13.51
CA PHE A 304 -12.39 -14.32 -12.94
C PHE A 304 -12.15 -14.02 -11.44
N GLY A 305 -10.91 -14.22 -10.98
CA GLY A 305 -10.49 -13.80 -9.64
C GLY A 305 -10.31 -12.28 -9.55
N ARG A 306 -10.10 -11.79 -8.33
CA ARG A 306 -9.75 -10.38 -8.10
C ARG A 306 -8.25 -10.26 -7.94
N SER A 307 -7.66 -9.22 -8.52
CA SER A 307 -6.25 -8.86 -8.31
C SER A 307 -6.13 -7.44 -7.77
N LEU A 308 -5.22 -7.25 -6.83
CA LEU A 308 -4.69 -5.95 -6.43
C LEU A 308 -3.22 -5.94 -6.88
N LEU A 309 -2.85 -5.00 -7.75
CA LEU A 309 -1.54 -4.98 -8.40
C LEU A 309 -0.78 -3.71 -8.02
N GLU A 310 0.34 -3.88 -7.32
CA GLU A 310 1.29 -2.83 -6.94
C GLU A 310 2.64 -3.08 -7.61
N LEU A 311 2.84 -2.46 -8.78
CA LEU A 311 3.92 -2.83 -9.71
C LEU A 311 5.04 -1.78 -9.78
N GLY A 312 5.79 -1.78 -10.89
CA GLY A 312 6.98 -0.95 -11.06
C GLY A 312 6.72 0.56 -11.08
N GLY A 313 7.73 1.34 -10.70
CA GLY A 313 7.70 2.80 -10.68
C GLY A 313 8.87 3.43 -11.44
N ASN A 314 8.60 4.47 -12.21
CA ASN A 314 9.62 5.29 -12.88
C ASN A 314 9.41 6.78 -12.56
N ASN A 315 9.54 7.06 -11.26
CA ASN A 315 9.04 8.27 -10.64
C ASN A 315 9.91 9.48 -10.98
N ALA A 316 9.25 10.61 -11.22
CA ALA A 316 9.90 11.85 -11.60
C ALA A 316 9.77 12.92 -10.52
N ILE A 317 10.85 13.68 -10.34
CA ILE A 317 10.85 14.99 -9.68
C ILE A 317 11.03 16.05 -10.75
N ILE A 318 10.22 17.10 -10.71
CA ILE A 318 10.30 18.26 -11.59
C ILE A 318 10.58 19.50 -10.72
N ALA A 319 11.70 20.19 -10.94
CA ALA A 319 12.00 21.45 -10.27
C ALA A 319 11.87 22.62 -11.26
N PHE A 320 10.90 23.49 -11.01
CA PHE A 320 10.70 24.73 -11.77
C PHE A 320 11.69 25.83 -11.35
N GLU A 321 11.82 26.87 -12.17
CA GLU A 321 12.70 28.02 -11.90
C GLU A 321 12.48 28.67 -10.53
N ASP A 322 11.24 28.72 -10.07
CA ASP A 322 10.82 29.36 -8.81
C ASP A 322 10.95 28.43 -7.58
N SER A 323 11.51 27.24 -7.76
CA SER A 323 11.69 26.26 -6.68
C SER A 323 12.61 26.77 -5.58
N ASP A 324 12.36 26.33 -4.35
CA ASP A 324 13.35 26.45 -3.29
C ASP A 324 14.46 25.42 -3.47
N LEU A 325 15.63 25.84 -3.95
CA LEU A 325 16.78 24.95 -4.17
C LEU A 325 17.36 24.39 -2.86
N GLY A 326 17.12 25.05 -1.72
CA GLY A 326 17.42 24.54 -0.39
C GLY A 326 16.60 23.30 -0.05
N LEU A 327 15.39 23.19 -0.60
CA LEU A 327 14.51 22.04 -0.45
C LEU A 327 14.70 20.98 -1.55
N VAL A 328 14.88 21.40 -2.80
CA VAL A 328 15.01 20.48 -3.96
C VAL A 328 16.20 19.54 -3.81
N VAL A 329 17.39 20.06 -3.48
CA VAL A 329 18.63 19.27 -3.44
C VAL A 329 18.55 18.14 -2.39
N PRO A 330 18.22 18.37 -1.11
CA PRO A 330 18.11 17.28 -0.14
C PRO A 330 16.95 16.33 -0.46
N SER A 331 15.83 16.85 -1.00
CA SER A 331 14.69 16.02 -1.40
C SER A 331 15.05 15.05 -2.52
N ALA A 332 15.69 15.55 -3.59
CA ALA A 332 16.14 14.74 -4.72
C ALA A 332 17.21 13.73 -4.30
N LEU A 333 18.16 14.13 -3.44
CA LEU A 333 19.17 13.25 -2.86
C LEU A 333 18.50 12.06 -2.17
N PHE A 334 17.68 12.32 -1.15
CA PHE A 334 17.06 11.25 -0.36
C PHE A 334 16.14 10.35 -1.19
N ALA A 335 15.37 10.93 -2.12
CA ALA A 335 14.46 10.18 -2.98
C ALA A 335 15.18 9.27 -3.97
N ALA A 336 16.36 9.68 -4.45
CA ALA A 336 17.13 8.90 -5.42
C ALA A 336 18.03 7.84 -4.74
N VAL A 337 18.65 8.17 -3.60
CA VAL A 337 19.66 7.31 -2.96
C VAL A 337 19.13 6.50 -1.77
N GLY A 338 18.01 6.90 -1.19
CA GLY A 338 17.38 6.19 -0.08
C GLY A 338 17.11 4.72 -0.43
N THR A 339 17.35 3.82 0.53
CA THR A 339 17.28 2.36 0.31
C THR A 339 18.14 1.89 -0.89
N ALA A 340 19.24 2.57 -1.19
CA ALA A 340 20.08 2.33 -2.37
C ALA A 340 19.29 2.31 -3.70
N GLY A 341 18.26 3.17 -3.82
CA GLY A 341 17.44 3.29 -5.04
C GLY A 341 16.45 2.13 -5.25
N GLN A 342 16.22 1.31 -4.23
CA GLN A 342 15.39 0.10 -4.27
C GLN A 342 14.00 0.31 -3.64
N ARG A 343 13.46 1.53 -3.67
CA ARG A 343 12.04 1.76 -3.41
C ARG A 343 11.29 1.74 -4.74
N CYS A 344 10.04 1.26 -4.73
CA CYS A 344 9.14 1.46 -5.88
C CYS A 344 8.92 2.96 -6.15
N THR A 345 8.97 3.79 -5.10
CA THR A 345 8.84 5.26 -5.13
C THR A 345 10.16 6.02 -5.27
N THR A 346 11.30 5.36 -5.52
CA THR A 346 12.59 6.03 -5.74
C THR A 346 12.49 7.01 -6.91
N ALA A 347 13.01 8.22 -6.75
CA ALA A 347 13.13 9.18 -7.85
C ALA A 347 14.19 8.67 -8.84
N ARG A 348 13.77 8.40 -10.08
CA ARG A 348 14.66 7.89 -11.15
C ARG A 348 14.91 8.94 -12.22
N ARG A 349 13.97 9.88 -12.38
CA ARG A 349 14.04 10.99 -13.35
C ARG A 349 13.97 12.31 -12.59
N LEU A 350 14.89 13.23 -12.90
CA LEU A 350 14.93 14.57 -12.35
C LEU A 350 14.91 15.58 -13.50
N PHE A 351 13.79 16.26 -13.67
CA PHE A 351 13.62 17.33 -14.64
C PHE A 351 13.91 18.66 -13.95
N LEU A 352 14.83 19.43 -14.50
CA LEU A 352 15.24 20.71 -13.96
C LEU A 352 15.01 21.79 -15.02
N HIS A 353 14.43 22.91 -14.61
CA HIS A 353 14.29 24.04 -15.51
C HIS A 353 15.67 24.51 -15.98
N GLU A 354 15.79 24.90 -17.25
CA GLU A 354 17.07 25.20 -17.90
C GLU A 354 17.91 26.24 -17.13
N SER A 355 17.25 27.21 -16.47
CA SER A 355 17.92 28.26 -15.70
C SER A 355 18.56 27.80 -14.38
N ILE A 356 18.13 26.65 -13.82
CA ILE A 356 18.65 26.12 -12.54
C ILE A 356 19.37 24.78 -12.68
N HIS A 357 19.32 24.15 -13.86
CA HIS A 357 19.83 22.80 -14.07
C HIS A 357 21.28 22.62 -13.60
N ASP A 358 22.20 23.44 -14.10
CA ASP A 358 23.63 23.25 -13.85
C ASP A 358 23.98 23.53 -12.37
N GLU A 359 23.30 24.48 -11.72
CA GLU A 359 23.46 24.74 -10.29
C GLU A 359 23.02 23.53 -9.45
N VAL A 360 21.81 23.02 -9.71
CA VAL A 360 21.25 21.89 -8.97
C VAL A 360 22.09 20.63 -9.17
N VAL A 361 22.52 20.32 -10.40
CA VAL A 361 23.40 19.17 -10.67
C VAL A 361 24.72 19.30 -9.90
N ASN A 362 25.34 20.49 -9.88
CA ASN A 362 26.57 20.71 -9.14
C ASN A 362 26.41 20.56 -7.62
N ARG A 363 25.31 21.09 -7.06
CA ARG A 363 24.99 20.92 -5.63
C ARG A 363 24.68 19.46 -5.29
N LEU A 364 23.98 18.75 -6.17
CA LEU A 364 23.65 17.34 -5.98
C LEU A 364 24.90 16.46 -6.01
N LYS A 365 25.83 16.69 -6.94
CA LYS A 365 27.15 16.03 -6.96
C LYS A 365 27.92 16.22 -5.66
N LYS A 366 27.96 17.45 -5.12
CA LYS A 366 28.61 17.75 -3.83
C LYS A 366 27.94 17.03 -2.67
N ALA A 367 26.62 16.88 -2.69
CA ALA A 367 25.88 16.15 -1.67
C ALA A 367 26.09 14.63 -1.78
N TYR A 368 26.11 14.09 -3.00
CA TYR A 368 26.40 12.67 -3.25
C TYR A 368 27.78 12.25 -2.73
N ALA A 369 28.79 13.13 -2.84
CA ALA A 369 30.13 12.92 -2.30
C ALA A 369 30.19 12.81 -0.77
N GLN A 370 29.15 13.26 -0.06
CA GLN A 370 29.07 13.24 1.40
C GLN A 370 28.24 12.05 1.95
N ILE A 371 27.67 11.22 1.07
CA ILE A 371 26.87 10.07 1.49
C ILE A 371 27.77 9.09 2.26
N ARG A 372 27.38 8.80 3.51
CA ARG A 372 28.07 7.85 4.37
C ARG A 372 27.66 6.43 4.03
N VAL A 373 28.55 5.73 3.32
CA VAL A 373 28.36 4.35 2.87
C VAL A 373 28.97 3.38 3.87
N GLY A 374 28.20 2.40 4.32
CA GLY A 374 28.67 1.46 5.34
C GLY A 374 27.74 0.29 5.52
N ASN A 375 28.02 -0.48 6.57
CA ASN A 375 27.14 -1.56 6.95
C ASN A 375 25.77 -0.99 7.37
N PRO A 376 24.64 -1.47 6.82
CA PRO A 376 23.35 -0.85 7.08
C PRO A 376 22.89 -0.86 8.55
N TRP A 377 23.49 -1.70 9.41
CA TRP A 377 23.21 -1.68 10.85
C TRP A 377 24.06 -0.69 11.66
N ASP A 378 25.13 -0.12 11.07
CA ASP A 378 26.02 0.81 11.77
C ASP A 378 25.35 2.18 11.93
N SER A 379 25.61 2.83 13.06
CA SER A 379 25.10 4.18 13.31
C SER A 379 25.65 5.18 12.29
N ASN A 380 24.83 6.16 11.93
CA ASN A 380 25.14 7.22 10.96
C ASN A 380 25.29 6.79 9.50
N VAL A 381 25.23 5.49 9.15
CA VAL A 381 25.21 5.05 7.75
C VAL A 381 23.93 5.51 7.07
N LEU A 382 24.06 6.05 5.85
CA LEU A 382 22.94 6.55 5.05
C LEU A 382 22.69 5.70 3.80
N TYR A 383 23.63 4.82 3.44
CA TYR A 383 23.58 4.06 2.20
C TYR A 383 24.21 2.67 2.38
N GLY A 384 23.38 1.66 2.13
CA GLY A 384 23.74 0.24 2.19
C GLY A 384 23.99 -0.39 0.82
N PRO A 385 24.08 -1.73 0.76
CA PRO A 385 24.28 -2.48 -0.48
C PRO A 385 22.99 -2.60 -1.30
N LEU A 386 23.13 -2.95 -2.59
CA LEU A 386 22.02 -3.54 -3.34
C LEU A 386 21.64 -4.91 -2.78
N HIS A 387 20.39 -5.32 -2.95
CA HIS A 387 19.91 -6.55 -2.33
C HIS A 387 20.59 -7.83 -2.86
N THR A 388 20.98 -7.85 -4.14
CA THR A 388 21.59 -9.05 -4.75
C THR A 388 22.73 -8.70 -5.71
N LYS A 389 23.61 -9.69 -5.98
CA LYS A 389 24.62 -9.59 -7.05
C LYS A 389 24.01 -9.37 -8.43
N GLN A 390 22.83 -9.94 -8.70
CA GLN A 390 22.10 -9.70 -9.95
C GLN A 390 21.72 -8.23 -10.11
N ALA A 391 21.32 -7.56 -9.02
CA ALA A 391 21.04 -6.13 -9.04
C ALA A 391 22.29 -5.30 -9.37
N VAL A 392 23.48 -5.71 -8.90
CA VAL A 392 24.76 -5.10 -9.30
C VAL A 392 25.03 -5.25 -10.79
N SER A 393 24.79 -6.45 -11.35
CA SER A 393 24.93 -6.68 -12.79
C SER A 393 23.94 -5.83 -13.62
N MET A 394 22.70 -5.69 -13.14
CA MET A 394 21.70 -4.83 -13.80
C MET A 394 22.08 -3.35 -13.72
N PHE A 395 22.61 -2.89 -12.58
CA PHE A 395 23.15 -1.55 -12.42
C PHE A 395 24.26 -1.26 -13.45
N LEU A 396 25.26 -2.15 -13.54
CA LEU A 396 26.34 -2.01 -14.52
C LEU A 396 25.83 -1.98 -15.96
N GLY A 397 24.89 -2.88 -16.29
CA GLY A 397 24.27 -2.90 -17.62
C GLY A 397 23.55 -1.58 -17.95
N ALA A 398 22.80 -1.02 -17.01
CA ALA A 398 22.08 0.23 -17.20
C ALA A 398 23.00 1.45 -17.30
N VAL A 399 24.12 1.47 -16.56
CA VAL A 399 25.14 2.53 -16.69
C VAL A 399 25.80 2.49 -18.07
N GLU A 400 26.15 1.29 -18.56
CA GLU A 400 26.74 1.14 -19.89
C GLU A 400 25.74 1.50 -21.00
N GLU A 401 24.48 1.10 -20.86
CA GLU A 401 23.44 1.47 -21.83
C GLU A 401 23.20 2.98 -21.85
N ALA A 402 23.16 3.62 -20.68
CA ALA A 402 23.07 5.07 -20.59
C ALA A 402 24.21 5.79 -21.31
N LYS A 403 25.45 5.28 -21.25
CA LYS A 403 26.57 5.84 -22.03
C LYS A 403 26.39 5.66 -23.53
N LYS A 404 25.92 4.48 -23.97
CA LYS A 404 25.67 4.20 -25.39
C LYS A 404 24.58 5.07 -25.98
N GLU A 405 23.56 5.39 -25.19
CA GLU A 405 22.46 6.30 -25.57
C GLU A 405 22.86 7.79 -25.47
N GLY A 406 24.14 8.12 -25.24
CA GLY A 406 24.67 9.49 -25.24
C GLY A 406 24.74 10.16 -23.87
N GLY A 407 24.37 9.45 -22.80
CA GLY A 407 24.41 9.95 -21.43
C GLY A 407 25.84 10.12 -20.90
N THR A 408 26.04 11.19 -20.14
CA THR A 408 27.28 11.47 -19.41
C THR A 408 27.08 11.16 -17.93
N VAL A 409 27.88 10.22 -17.40
CA VAL A 409 27.93 9.94 -15.96
C VAL A 409 28.70 11.05 -15.25
N VAL A 410 28.01 11.91 -14.49
CA VAL A 410 28.62 13.05 -13.80
C VAL A 410 29.03 12.76 -12.37
N TYR A 411 28.55 11.65 -11.80
CA TYR A 411 28.96 11.10 -10.50
C TYR A 411 28.66 9.59 -10.47
N GLY A 412 29.54 8.82 -9.84
CA GLY A 412 29.33 7.39 -9.61
C GLY A 412 29.55 6.50 -10.84
N GLY A 413 28.69 5.48 -10.98
CA GLY A 413 28.66 4.58 -12.13
C GLY A 413 29.52 3.31 -11.98
N LYS A 414 30.06 3.04 -10.78
CA LYS A 414 30.98 1.90 -10.55
C LYS A 414 30.52 1.03 -9.38
N VAL A 415 31.00 -0.21 -9.38
CA VAL A 415 30.95 -1.08 -8.19
C VAL A 415 32.02 -0.62 -7.21
N MET A 416 31.70 -0.58 -5.92
CA MET A 416 32.67 -0.23 -4.88
C MET A 416 33.57 -1.42 -4.57
N ASP A 417 34.87 -1.19 -4.41
CA ASP A 417 35.85 -2.22 -4.03
C ASP A 417 35.77 -2.52 -2.52
N ARG A 418 34.71 -3.24 -2.12
CA ARG A 418 34.45 -3.67 -0.75
C ARG A 418 33.57 -4.93 -0.73
N PRO A 419 33.52 -5.70 0.38
CA PRO A 419 32.58 -6.80 0.53
C PRO A 419 31.13 -6.37 0.38
N GLY A 420 30.27 -7.28 -0.08
CA GLY A 420 28.85 -7.02 -0.30
C GLY A 420 28.53 -6.46 -1.69
N ASN A 421 27.26 -6.13 -1.90
CA ASN A 421 26.74 -5.72 -3.21
C ASN A 421 26.72 -4.18 -3.37
N TYR A 422 27.81 -3.50 -3.06
CA TYR A 422 27.85 -2.02 -3.05
C TYR A 422 28.14 -1.44 -4.43
N VAL A 423 27.34 -0.43 -4.81
CA VAL A 423 27.56 0.37 -6.02
C VAL A 423 27.52 1.85 -5.66
N GLU A 424 28.23 2.67 -6.43
CA GLU A 424 28.17 4.13 -6.31
C GLU A 424 26.78 4.64 -6.72
N PRO A 425 26.09 5.45 -5.89
CA PRO A 425 24.90 6.14 -6.35
C PRO A 425 25.28 7.03 -7.54
N THR A 426 24.48 7.00 -8.60
CA THR A 426 24.91 7.46 -9.93
C THR A 426 24.00 8.57 -10.44
N ILE A 427 24.60 9.61 -11.04
CA ILE A 427 23.87 10.69 -11.72
C ILE A 427 24.30 10.70 -13.19
N VAL A 428 23.32 10.69 -14.09
CA VAL A 428 23.52 10.73 -15.54
C VAL A 428 22.81 11.96 -16.12
N THR A 429 23.53 12.76 -16.90
CA THR A 429 23.00 13.93 -17.63
C THR A 429 23.12 13.74 -19.13
N GLY A 430 22.36 14.51 -19.92
CA GLY A 430 22.57 14.60 -21.37
C GLY A 430 21.89 13.51 -22.21
N LEU A 431 21.08 12.67 -21.57
CA LEU A 431 20.16 11.78 -22.28
C LEU A 431 18.92 12.56 -22.74
N ASP A 432 18.32 12.12 -23.84
CA ASP A 432 16.98 12.54 -24.21
C ASP A 432 15.94 11.92 -23.26
N HIS A 433 14.85 12.66 -23.00
CA HIS A 433 13.79 12.21 -22.08
C HIS A 433 13.13 10.89 -22.51
N ASN A 434 13.13 10.62 -23.83
CA ASN A 434 12.56 9.43 -24.45
C ASN A 434 13.59 8.32 -24.75
N ALA A 435 14.82 8.45 -24.24
CA ALA A 435 15.83 7.42 -24.35
C ALA A 435 15.33 6.10 -23.71
N THR A 436 15.70 4.95 -24.29
CA THR A 436 15.08 3.67 -23.93
C THR A 436 15.41 3.29 -22.49
N ILE A 437 16.64 3.55 -22.04
CA ILE A 437 17.05 3.28 -20.66
C ILE A 437 16.30 4.16 -19.65
N VAL A 438 15.95 5.39 -20.03
CA VAL A 438 15.20 6.34 -19.18
C VAL A 438 13.77 5.86 -18.93
N HIS A 439 13.15 5.23 -19.94
CA HIS A 439 11.79 4.68 -19.84
C HIS A 439 11.75 3.33 -19.10
N THR A 440 12.91 2.71 -18.87
CA THR A 440 13.04 1.41 -18.23
C THR A 440 13.25 1.56 -16.73
N GLU A 441 12.46 0.83 -15.92
CA GLU A 441 12.74 0.73 -14.49
C GLU A 441 13.96 -0.18 -14.26
N THR A 442 15.11 0.42 -13.96
CA THR A 442 16.25 -0.28 -13.38
C THR A 442 16.21 -0.07 -11.87
N PHE A 443 16.11 -1.16 -11.11
CA PHE A 443 15.93 -1.12 -9.65
C PHE A 443 17.26 -0.91 -8.91
N ALA A 444 17.91 0.22 -9.21
CA ALA A 444 19.22 0.61 -8.72
C ALA A 444 19.31 2.15 -8.60
N PRO A 445 20.33 2.71 -7.92
CA PRO A 445 20.42 4.13 -7.61
C PRO A 445 21.05 4.90 -8.77
N ILE A 446 20.34 4.94 -9.89
CA ILE A 446 20.69 5.72 -11.08
C ILE A 446 19.63 6.82 -11.24
N LEU A 447 20.07 8.07 -11.20
CA LEU A 447 19.24 9.24 -11.41
C LEU A 447 19.55 9.86 -12.78
N TYR A 448 18.57 9.84 -13.68
CA TYR A 448 18.65 10.49 -14.99
C TYR A 448 18.15 11.93 -14.88
N VAL A 449 18.94 12.89 -15.37
CA VAL A 449 18.68 14.33 -15.21
C VAL A 449 18.49 14.99 -16.57
N PHE A 450 17.44 15.80 -16.68
CA PHE A 450 16.98 16.43 -17.92
C PHE A 450 16.79 17.93 -17.76
N LYS A 451 17.00 18.69 -18.84
CA LYS A 451 16.63 20.10 -18.96
C LYS A 451 15.22 20.21 -19.54
N PHE A 452 14.41 21.09 -19.00
CA PHE A 452 13.14 21.52 -19.62
C PHE A 452 13.02 23.04 -19.54
N LYS A 453 12.08 23.61 -20.30
CA LYS A 453 11.79 25.03 -20.35
C LYS A 453 10.33 25.34 -20.00
N ASN A 454 9.39 24.59 -20.57
CA ASN A 454 7.97 24.90 -20.45
C ASN A 454 7.23 23.89 -19.56
N GLU A 455 6.13 24.31 -18.96
CA GLU A 455 5.31 23.47 -18.07
C GLU A 455 4.63 22.32 -18.83
N ASP A 456 4.05 22.61 -19.99
CA ASP A 456 3.28 21.62 -20.77
C ASP A 456 4.16 20.45 -21.25
N GLU A 457 5.39 20.73 -21.69
CA GLU A 457 6.31 19.67 -22.14
C GLU A 457 6.77 18.79 -20.98
N VAL A 458 7.08 19.36 -19.81
CA VAL A 458 7.60 18.57 -18.70
C VAL A 458 6.52 17.74 -18.02
N PHE A 459 5.26 18.21 -18.02
CA PHE A 459 4.12 17.39 -17.61
C PHE A 459 3.90 16.23 -18.60
N ALA A 460 4.03 16.48 -19.90
CA ALA A 460 3.97 15.42 -20.91
C ALA A 460 5.10 14.39 -20.70
N TRP A 461 6.33 14.82 -20.42
CA TRP A 461 7.46 13.93 -20.16
C TRP A 461 7.33 13.18 -18.83
N ASN A 462 6.68 13.73 -17.80
CA ASN A 462 6.33 12.93 -16.63
C ASN A 462 5.44 11.74 -17.03
N ASN A 463 4.43 12.02 -17.86
CA ASN A 463 3.35 11.10 -18.20
C ASN A 463 3.71 10.10 -19.32
N GLU A 464 4.73 10.36 -20.13
CA GLU A 464 5.05 9.55 -21.33
C GLU A 464 5.55 8.12 -21.01
N VAL A 465 6.03 7.88 -19.79
CA VAL A 465 6.49 6.55 -19.36
C VAL A 465 5.30 5.65 -19.05
N LYS A 466 5.51 4.34 -19.22
CA LYS A 466 4.46 3.34 -19.01
C LYS A 466 4.01 3.22 -17.55
N GLN A 467 4.91 3.48 -16.60
CA GLN A 467 4.66 3.44 -15.15
C GLN A 467 3.89 4.70 -14.70
N GLY A 468 3.15 4.61 -13.60
CA GLY A 468 2.32 5.70 -13.08
C GLY A 468 2.19 5.68 -11.55
N LEU A 469 3.28 5.42 -10.83
CA LEU A 469 3.24 5.30 -9.37
C LEU A 469 3.25 6.67 -8.68
N SER A 470 4.40 7.35 -8.64
CA SER A 470 4.57 8.62 -7.94
C SER A 470 5.25 9.68 -8.81
N SER A 471 4.99 10.94 -8.47
CA SER A 471 5.45 12.11 -9.21
C SER A 471 5.50 13.32 -8.29
N SER A 472 6.42 14.26 -8.52
CA SER A 472 6.54 15.43 -7.67
C SER A 472 6.94 16.65 -8.46
N ILE A 473 6.31 17.79 -8.17
CA ILE A 473 6.78 19.10 -8.62
C ILE A 473 7.32 19.91 -7.43
N PHE A 474 8.35 20.70 -7.68
CA PHE A 474 8.82 21.75 -6.79
C PHE A 474 8.59 23.08 -7.48
N THR A 475 7.82 23.97 -6.83
CA THR A 475 7.42 25.28 -7.35
C THR A 475 6.73 26.08 -6.24
N LYS A 476 6.65 27.40 -6.41
CA LYS A 476 5.88 28.33 -5.57
C LYS A 476 4.65 28.87 -6.32
N ASP A 477 4.54 28.64 -7.61
CA ASP A 477 3.40 29.03 -8.44
C ASP A 477 2.12 28.25 -8.06
N LEU A 478 1.15 28.97 -7.51
CA LEU A 478 -0.13 28.41 -7.08
C LEU A 478 -0.96 27.84 -8.24
N GLY A 479 -0.95 28.50 -9.39
CA GLY A 479 -1.70 28.05 -10.56
C GLY A 479 -1.17 26.72 -11.09
N ARG A 480 0.16 26.58 -11.13
CA ARG A 480 0.87 25.36 -11.53
C ARG A 480 0.55 24.20 -10.61
N ILE A 481 0.51 24.45 -9.30
CA ILE A 481 0.12 23.44 -8.30
C ILE A 481 -1.25 22.86 -8.64
N PHE A 482 -2.27 23.69 -8.88
CA PHE A 482 -3.60 23.18 -9.20
C PHE A 482 -3.72 22.60 -10.61
N ARG A 483 -2.90 23.03 -11.58
CA ARG A 483 -2.83 22.37 -12.90
C ARG A 483 -2.20 20.99 -12.80
N TRP A 484 -1.14 20.84 -12.00
CA TRP A 484 -0.47 19.56 -11.72
C TRP A 484 -1.38 18.53 -11.05
N LEU A 485 -2.23 18.98 -10.12
CA LEU A 485 -3.24 18.15 -9.46
C LEU A 485 -4.49 17.92 -10.33
N GLY A 486 -4.65 18.69 -11.41
CA GLY A 486 -5.82 18.70 -12.26
C GLY A 486 -5.77 17.66 -13.39
N PRO A 487 -6.81 17.64 -14.26
CA PRO A 487 -6.97 16.64 -15.32
C PRO A 487 -5.93 16.72 -16.46
N LYS A 488 -5.04 17.72 -16.43
CA LYS A 488 -3.98 17.95 -17.41
C LYS A 488 -2.58 17.92 -16.78
N GLY A 489 -2.51 17.57 -15.50
CA GLY A 489 -1.27 17.46 -14.74
C GLY A 489 -0.72 16.04 -14.76
N SER A 490 -0.29 15.56 -13.60
CA SER A 490 0.27 14.21 -13.45
C SER A 490 -0.77 13.12 -13.71
N ASP A 491 -0.35 12.01 -14.31
CA ASP A 491 -1.15 10.79 -14.46
C ASP A 491 -0.74 9.67 -13.49
N CYS A 492 0.05 9.99 -12.46
CA CYS A 492 0.44 9.06 -11.40
C CYS A 492 -0.64 8.91 -10.32
N GLY A 493 -0.60 7.82 -9.57
CA GLY A 493 -1.48 7.61 -8.40
C GLY A 493 -1.10 8.48 -7.20
N ILE A 494 0.18 8.80 -7.04
CA ILE A 494 0.72 9.73 -6.04
C ILE A 494 1.22 11.00 -6.74
N VAL A 495 0.64 12.13 -6.36
CA VAL A 495 0.87 13.43 -7.00
C VAL A 495 1.28 14.45 -5.94
N ASN A 496 2.59 14.66 -5.81
CA ASN A 496 3.18 15.44 -4.73
C ASN A 496 3.59 16.85 -5.18
N VAL A 497 3.64 17.77 -4.22
CA VAL A 497 4.08 19.16 -4.37
C VAL A 497 5.02 19.51 -3.23
N ASN A 498 6.23 19.97 -3.54
CA ASN A 498 7.27 20.37 -2.58
C ASN A 498 7.66 19.29 -1.55
N ILE A 499 7.41 18.03 -1.88
CA ILE A 499 7.85 16.82 -1.16
C ILE A 499 8.24 15.77 -2.22
N PRO A 500 9.29 14.96 -2.01
CA PRO A 500 9.74 14.02 -3.03
C PRO A 500 8.76 12.87 -3.28
N THR A 501 9.08 12.03 -4.27
CA THR A 501 8.24 10.91 -4.74
C THR A 501 7.99 9.82 -3.69
N SER A 502 8.84 9.71 -2.67
CA SER A 502 8.63 8.78 -1.54
C SER A 502 7.72 9.34 -0.44
N GLY A 503 7.24 10.57 -0.53
CA GLY A 503 6.28 11.14 0.43
C GLY A 503 4.91 10.48 0.26
N ALA A 504 4.58 9.55 1.14
CA ALA A 504 3.28 8.90 1.29
C ALA A 504 3.09 8.50 2.75
N GLU A 505 1.84 8.36 3.19
CA GLU A 505 1.50 8.06 4.58
C GLU A 505 0.21 7.23 4.66
N ILE A 506 0.02 6.51 5.77
CA ILE A 506 -1.02 5.50 5.94
C ILE A 506 -2.47 6.01 5.77
N GLY A 507 -2.73 7.30 5.97
CA GLY A 507 -4.07 7.86 5.82
C GLY A 507 -4.58 7.88 4.37
N GLY A 508 -3.66 7.95 3.39
CA GLY A 508 -3.96 7.95 1.97
C GLY A 508 -4.02 6.55 1.35
N ALA A 509 -4.71 6.43 0.22
CA ALA A 509 -4.62 5.23 -0.61
C ALA A 509 -3.28 5.23 -1.36
N PHE A 510 -2.40 4.29 -1.02
CA PHE A 510 -1.11 4.11 -1.70
C PHE A 510 -1.31 3.27 -2.96
N GLY A 511 -0.73 3.67 -4.09
CA GLY A 511 -0.65 2.84 -5.30
C GLY A 511 -0.60 3.69 -6.57
N GLY A 512 -0.56 3.03 -7.72
CA GLY A 512 -0.32 3.71 -9.00
C GLY A 512 -1.27 3.35 -10.13
N GLU A 513 -1.16 4.10 -11.21
CA GLU A 513 -1.92 3.95 -12.45
C GLU A 513 -1.10 3.27 -13.55
N LYS A 514 -1.70 3.13 -14.75
CA LYS A 514 -1.04 2.59 -15.95
C LYS A 514 -0.40 1.22 -15.68
N HIS A 515 0.88 1.03 -16.01
CA HIS A 515 1.60 -0.24 -15.79
C HIS A 515 1.97 -0.49 -14.31
N THR A 516 1.70 0.44 -13.41
CA THR A 516 1.81 0.21 -11.96
C THR A 516 0.65 -0.63 -11.44
N GLY A 517 -0.46 -0.74 -12.19
CA GLY A 517 -1.43 -1.83 -12.03
C GLY A 517 -2.81 -1.43 -11.52
N GLY A 518 -2.99 -0.24 -10.96
CA GLY A 518 -4.29 0.27 -10.51
C GLY A 518 -4.74 -0.19 -9.12
N GLY A 519 -3.96 -1.05 -8.45
CA GLY A 519 -4.22 -1.43 -7.05
C GLY A 519 -4.12 -0.22 -6.11
N ARG A 520 -4.74 -0.35 -4.93
CA ARG A 520 -4.52 0.58 -3.81
C ARG A 520 -4.41 -0.14 -2.47
N GLU A 521 -3.51 0.31 -1.61
CA GLU A 521 -3.26 -0.22 -0.28
C GLU A 521 -3.47 0.85 0.80
N SER A 522 -3.54 0.41 2.06
CA SER A 522 -3.59 1.27 3.25
C SER A 522 -4.91 2.05 3.44
N GLY A 523 -4.91 3.38 3.31
CA GLY A 523 -5.99 4.27 3.77
C GLY A 523 -7.12 4.53 2.77
N SER A 524 -7.84 5.63 2.98
CA SER A 524 -9.06 6.00 2.26
C SER A 524 -10.09 4.85 2.24
N ASP A 525 -10.59 4.47 1.07
CA ASP A 525 -11.52 3.36 0.88
C ASP A 525 -10.88 2.12 0.22
N ALA A 526 -9.55 1.98 0.30
CA ALA A 526 -8.82 0.82 -0.22
C ALA A 526 -9.37 -0.51 0.30
N TRP A 527 -9.92 -0.52 1.53
CA TRP A 527 -10.60 -1.67 2.15
C TRP A 527 -11.69 -2.30 1.29
N LYS A 528 -12.33 -1.54 0.41
CA LYS A 528 -13.38 -2.02 -0.51
C LYS A 528 -12.87 -3.11 -1.44
N GLN A 529 -11.59 -3.11 -1.80
CA GLN A 529 -11.00 -4.15 -2.66
C GLN A 529 -10.96 -5.53 -1.96
N TYR A 530 -10.87 -5.52 -0.63
CA TYR A 530 -10.84 -6.71 0.24
C TYR A 530 -12.25 -7.22 0.61
N MET A 531 -13.30 -6.62 0.06
CA MET A 531 -14.70 -6.99 0.32
C MET A 531 -15.51 -7.06 -0.98
N ARG A 532 -16.65 -7.76 -0.96
CA ARG A 532 -17.63 -7.75 -2.05
C ARG A 532 -18.81 -6.86 -1.69
N ARG A 533 -19.17 -5.97 -2.62
CA ARG A 533 -20.35 -5.10 -2.55
C ARG A 533 -21.60 -5.88 -2.98
N SER A 534 -22.72 -5.64 -2.34
CA SER A 534 -24.05 -6.09 -2.78
C SER A 534 -25.10 -5.01 -2.55
N THR A 535 -25.90 -4.73 -3.57
CA THR A 535 -27.07 -3.84 -3.48
C THR A 535 -28.28 -4.69 -3.11
N CYS A 536 -28.83 -4.47 -1.91
CA CYS A 536 -29.94 -5.26 -1.38
C CYS A 536 -31.21 -4.40 -1.33
N SER A 537 -32.26 -4.84 -2.02
CA SER A 537 -33.60 -4.27 -1.89
C SER A 537 -34.44 -5.16 -0.99
N VAL A 538 -34.99 -4.63 0.09
CA VAL A 538 -35.80 -5.38 1.06
C VAL A 538 -37.20 -4.78 1.10
N PHE A 539 -38.19 -5.59 0.77
CA PHE A 539 -39.59 -5.21 0.91
C PHE A 539 -40.06 -5.43 2.35
N LEU A 540 -40.54 -4.38 3.01
CA LEU A 540 -40.90 -4.36 4.44
C LEU A 540 -42.40 -4.16 4.69
N ALA A 541 -43.18 -3.81 3.66
CA ALA A 541 -44.62 -3.58 3.81
C ALA A 541 -45.44 -4.85 3.56
N ALA A 542 -46.61 -4.96 4.20
CA ALA A 542 -47.62 -5.97 3.88
C ALA A 542 -48.46 -5.55 2.66
N PHE A 543 -47.81 -5.15 1.56
CA PHE A 543 -48.50 -4.82 0.31
C PHE A 543 -48.51 -6.06 -0.58
N THR A 544 -49.68 -6.63 -0.85
CA THR A 544 -49.84 -7.60 -1.93
C THR A 544 -49.51 -6.88 -3.24
N PRO A 545 -48.60 -7.40 -4.09
CA PRO A 545 -48.43 -6.90 -5.44
C PRO A 545 -49.81 -6.81 -6.09
N LEU A 546 -50.09 -5.72 -6.81
CA LEU A 546 -51.32 -5.58 -7.58
C LEU A 546 -51.50 -6.85 -8.40
N GLU A 547 -52.53 -7.65 -8.08
CA GLU A 547 -52.97 -8.74 -8.94
C GLU A 547 -53.32 -8.10 -10.29
N GLY A 548 -52.41 -8.24 -11.26
CA GLY A 548 -52.68 -7.89 -12.63
C GLY A 548 -53.74 -8.84 -13.16
N SER A 549 -55.02 -8.52 -12.95
CA SER A 549 -56.17 -9.04 -13.69
C SER A 549 -56.11 -10.51 -14.14
N SER A 550 -55.65 -11.43 -13.29
CA SER A 550 -55.85 -12.86 -13.48
C SER A 550 -56.52 -13.39 -12.22
N ARG A 551 -57.85 -13.24 -12.17
CA ARG A 551 -58.67 -14.09 -11.31
C ARG A 551 -58.34 -15.53 -11.69
N HIS A 552 -57.56 -16.24 -10.87
CA HIS A 552 -57.69 -17.68 -10.84
C HIS A 552 -58.99 -17.96 -10.08
N PRO A 553 -60.05 -18.49 -10.72
CA PRO A 553 -61.20 -18.95 -9.97
C PRO A 553 -60.70 -20.08 -9.07
N VAL A 554 -60.71 -19.83 -7.76
CA VAL A 554 -60.67 -20.90 -6.78
C VAL A 554 -62.04 -21.55 -6.86
N ASP A 555 -62.20 -22.51 -7.78
CA ASP A 555 -63.39 -23.35 -7.81
C ASP A 555 -63.44 -24.13 -6.49
N SER A 556 -64.40 -23.72 -5.66
CA SER A 556 -64.84 -24.43 -4.49
C SER A 556 -65.46 -25.76 -4.91
N CYS A 557 -64.64 -26.81 -5.03
CA CYS A 557 -65.12 -28.19 -5.11
C CYS A 557 -65.19 -28.78 -3.70
N GLN A 558 -66.31 -28.55 -3.02
CA GLN A 558 -66.84 -29.52 -2.06
C GLN A 558 -67.72 -30.52 -2.80
N ALA A 559 -67.25 -31.75 -3.00
CA ALA A 559 -68.06 -32.96 -3.13
C ALA A 559 -67.13 -34.18 -3.11
N GLY A 560 -67.54 -35.22 -2.38
CA GLY A 560 -66.69 -36.33 -1.99
C GLY A 560 -66.63 -37.52 -2.93
N LEU A 561 -66.05 -38.59 -2.36
CA LEU A 561 -66.08 -40.00 -2.77
C LEU A 561 -65.31 -40.36 -4.06
N GLY A 562 -64.40 -41.32 -3.93
CA GLY A 562 -64.09 -42.23 -5.05
C GLY A 562 -62.62 -42.56 -5.25
N GLN A 563 -62.28 -43.83 -5.07
CA GLN A 563 -60.98 -44.44 -5.32
C GLN A 563 -60.57 -44.42 -6.81
N LYS A 564 -59.27 -44.20 -7.08
CA LYS A 564 -58.32 -45.08 -7.84
C LYS A 564 -57.31 -44.28 -8.70
N PRO A 565 -56.08 -44.82 -8.93
CA PRO A 565 -54.98 -44.10 -9.56
C PRO A 565 -54.72 -44.52 -11.02
N CYS A 566 -54.29 -43.59 -11.89
CA CYS A 566 -53.51 -43.86 -13.11
C CYS A 566 -53.14 -42.50 -13.76
N LYS A 567 -51.86 -42.16 -13.91
CA LYS A 567 -50.87 -42.53 -14.97
C LYS A 567 -50.72 -41.41 -16.01
N LYS A 568 -49.47 -40.92 -16.10
CA LYS A 568 -48.71 -40.43 -17.26
C LYS A 568 -49.49 -40.01 -18.52
N MET A 569 -49.26 -38.79 -19.02
CA MET A 569 -48.60 -38.58 -20.32
C MET A 569 -48.16 -37.13 -20.54
N THR A 570 -47.16 -37.04 -21.41
CA THR A 570 -46.19 -36.00 -21.77
C THR A 570 -46.72 -34.91 -22.73
N PRO A 571 -45.91 -33.87 -23.04
CA PRO A 571 -46.37 -32.59 -23.55
C PRO A 571 -46.29 -32.50 -25.08
N VAL A 572 -47.05 -31.57 -25.67
CA VAL A 572 -46.75 -31.02 -27.00
C VAL A 572 -47.12 -29.54 -27.04
N ASP A 573 -46.06 -28.77 -27.24
CA ASP A 573 -45.87 -27.55 -28.02
C ASP A 573 -47.04 -26.85 -28.73
N ASP A 574 -46.86 -25.53 -28.75
CA ASP A 574 -46.82 -24.67 -29.94
C ASP A 574 -47.90 -23.60 -30.17
N LEU A 575 -47.35 -22.39 -30.25
CA LEU A 575 -47.60 -21.31 -31.20
C LEU A 575 -48.86 -20.44 -31.09
N MET A 576 -48.54 -19.13 -31.04
CA MET A 576 -49.14 -18.05 -31.83
C MET A 576 -50.59 -17.65 -31.50
N CYS A 577 -51.04 -16.43 -31.70
CA CYS A 577 -50.51 -15.09 -31.97
C CYS A 577 -51.77 -14.20 -31.88
N GLN A 578 -51.58 -12.88 -32.00
CA GLN A 578 -52.60 -11.89 -32.38
C GLN A 578 -53.50 -11.32 -31.26
N ASP A 579 -53.14 -10.08 -30.91
CA ASP A 579 -53.95 -8.88 -31.13
C ASP A 579 -55.46 -8.99 -30.94
N PHE A 580 -56.03 -8.15 -30.05
CA PHE A 580 -56.98 -7.15 -30.50
C PHE A 580 -57.20 -6.01 -29.48
N ALA A 581 -57.62 -4.91 -30.08
CA ALA A 581 -57.67 -3.52 -29.63
C ALA A 581 -58.58 -3.19 -28.43
N LEU A 582 -58.15 -2.12 -27.74
CA LEU A 582 -58.92 -0.93 -27.31
C LEU A 582 -60.44 -1.08 -27.09
N SER A 583 -60.88 -0.79 -25.86
CA SER A 583 -61.96 0.20 -25.69
C SER A 583 -61.80 0.97 -24.38
N LYS A 584 -61.96 2.29 -24.49
CA LYS A 584 -62.07 3.26 -23.40
C LYS A 584 -63.46 3.13 -22.79
N GLU A 585 -63.58 3.19 -21.46
CA GLU A 585 -64.67 3.95 -20.87
C GLU A 585 -64.38 4.45 -19.46
N SER A 586 -64.63 5.75 -19.27
CA SER A 586 -64.42 6.48 -18.03
C SER A 586 -65.58 6.25 -17.06
N LYS A 587 -65.29 6.20 -15.76
CA LYS A 587 -66.24 6.67 -14.73
C LYS A 587 -65.51 7.16 -13.49
N ARG A 588 -65.52 8.49 -13.31
CA ARG A 588 -65.25 9.21 -12.07
C ARG A 588 -66.29 8.85 -11.00
N ARG A 589 -65.86 8.61 -9.75
CA ARG A 589 -66.57 8.94 -8.48
C ARG A 589 -65.51 8.97 -7.35
N ARG A 590 -65.08 10.16 -6.95
CA ARG A 590 -65.46 10.90 -5.71
C ARG A 590 -65.16 10.17 -4.39
N LEU A 591 -64.06 10.61 -3.78
CA LEU A 591 -63.87 11.00 -2.37
C LEU A 591 -64.82 10.39 -1.33
N LEU A 592 -64.25 9.61 -0.42
CA LEU A 592 -64.63 9.60 1.01
C LEU A 592 -63.35 9.47 1.84
N THR A 593 -63.00 10.57 2.49
CA THR A 593 -62.09 10.66 3.63
C THR A 593 -62.68 9.90 4.81
N SER A 594 -61.91 9.00 5.42
CA SER A 594 -62.15 8.59 6.80
C SER A 594 -60.81 8.48 7.52
N ALA A 595 -60.63 9.38 8.48
CA ALA A 595 -59.48 9.44 9.37
C ALA A 595 -59.66 8.38 10.47
N TYR A 596 -58.69 7.47 10.62
CA TYR A 596 -58.55 6.64 11.81
C TYR A 596 -57.27 7.04 12.55
N LEU A 597 -57.48 7.80 13.62
CA LEU A 597 -56.52 8.03 14.69
C LEU A 597 -56.36 6.74 15.48
N CYS A 598 -55.17 6.12 15.42
CA CYS A 598 -54.83 5.00 16.30
C CYS A 598 -53.98 5.51 17.48
N ARG A 599 -54.53 5.39 18.69
CA ARG A 599 -53.90 5.72 19.97
C ARG A 599 -52.80 4.69 20.29
N LEU A 600 -51.59 5.17 20.62
CA LEU A 600 -50.51 4.38 21.22
C LEU A 600 -50.69 4.30 22.75
N PRO A 601 -50.43 3.15 23.39
CA PRO A 601 -50.48 3.04 24.84
C PRO A 601 -49.19 3.55 25.51
N LEU A 602 -49.38 4.27 26.61
CA LEU A 602 -48.36 4.81 27.52
C LEU A 602 -47.65 3.67 28.29
N LEU A 603 -46.31 3.73 28.36
CA LEU A 603 -45.49 2.95 29.30
C LEU A 603 -44.93 3.88 30.40
N PRO A 604 -44.78 3.40 31.65
CA PRO A 604 -44.46 4.24 32.80
C PRO A 604 -42.97 4.57 32.92
N SER A 605 -42.75 5.81 33.33
CA SER A 605 -41.50 6.51 33.63
C SER A 605 -40.70 5.92 34.80
N LYS A 606 -39.37 5.85 34.63
CA LYS A 606 -38.35 6.14 35.65
C LYS A 606 -36.97 6.05 35.00
N TRP A 607 -36.32 7.19 34.72
CA TRP A 607 -34.88 7.49 34.84
C TRP A 607 -34.70 8.98 34.54
N GLN A 608 -34.14 9.71 35.52
CA GLN A 608 -33.93 11.16 35.48
C GLN A 608 -32.84 11.54 34.48
N LEU A 609 -33.10 12.51 33.62
CA LEU A 609 -32.11 13.26 32.86
C LEU A 609 -32.05 14.69 33.41
N ILE A 610 -30.85 15.14 33.72
CA ILE A 610 -30.51 16.50 34.17
C ILE A 610 -30.67 17.45 32.98
N PRO A 611 -31.51 18.50 33.03
CA PRO A 611 -31.64 19.46 31.95
C PRO A 611 -30.61 20.59 32.12
N VAL A 612 -29.73 20.76 31.13
CA VAL A 612 -29.01 22.02 30.93
C VAL A 612 -29.90 22.91 30.07
N SER A 613 -30.36 24.02 30.62
CA SER A 613 -31.22 24.99 29.92
C SER A 613 -30.41 25.80 28.91
N PRO A 614 -30.94 26.07 27.70
CA PRO A 614 -30.45 27.14 26.84
C PRO A 614 -30.99 28.50 27.33
N VAL A 615 -30.08 29.48 27.42
CA VAL A 615 -30.41 30.87 27.75
C VAL A 615 -31.19 31.50 26.59
N ASN A 616 -32.22 32.25 26.99
CA ASN A 616 -33.31 32.80 26.21
C ASN A 616 -33.00 34.25 25.76
N THR A 617 -33.44 34.60 24.54
CA THR A 617 -34.16 35.84 24.10
C THR A 617 -33.59 37.25 24.43
N ALA A 618 -33.76 38.33 23.65
CA ALA A 618 -34.48 38.66 22.41
C ALA A 618 -34.15 40.12 21.98
N LYS A 619 -34.46 40.47 20.72
CA LYS A 619 -35.11 41.72 20.22
C LYS A 619 -35.10 41.67 18.67
N SER A 620 -36.18 41.26 17.98
CA SER A 620 -37.43 41.97 17.62
C SER A 620 -37.38 42.69 16.24
N HIS A 621 -38.18 42.16 15.29
CA HIS A 621 -38.88 42.83 14.17
C HIS A 621 -38.05 43.44 13.02
N ALA A 622 -38.41 43.46 11.73
CA ALA A 622 -39.60 43.09 10.93
C ALA A 622 -39.22 43.10 9.42
N GLY A 623 -40.11 42.59 8.55
CA GLY A 623 -40.18 42.90 7.10
C GLY A 623 -39.46 41.90 6.19
N CYS A 624 -40.11 40.91 5.54
CA CYS A 624 -41.04 40.96 4.40
C CYS A 624 -40.39 41.29 3.03
N GLY A 625 -40.53 40.37 2.06
CA GLY A 625 -40.34 40.58 0.61
C GLY A 625 -38.97 40.17 0.06
N ARG A 626 -38.76 38.92 -0.40
CA ARG A 626 -38.87 38.47 -1.81
C ARG A 626 -38.38 39.50 -2.85
N TYR A 627 -37.35 39.17 -3.61
CA TYR A 627 -37.39 38.99 -5.07
C TYR A 627 -36.09 38.30 -5.51
N GLY A 628 -36.21 37.07 -6.01
CA GLY A 628 -35.21 36.51 -6.92
C GLY A 628 -35.46 37.02 -8.33
N LEU A 629 -34.45 36.97 -9.21
CA LEU A 629 -34.52 36.86 -10.67
C LEU A 629 -33.07 36.84 -11.23
N PRO A 630 -32.84 36.46 -12.51
CA PRO A 630 -31.95 35.35 -12.84
C PRO A 630 -30.86 35.70 -13.89
N SER A 631 -30.19 34.64 -14.34
CA SER A 631 -29.32 34.49 -15.52
C SER A 631 -29.68 35.30 -16.77
N SER A 632 -28.66 35.87 -17.43
CA SER A 632 -28.46 35.77 -18.89
C SER A 632 -27.13 36.40 -19.37
N THR A 633 -26.31 35.57 -20.02
CA THR A 633 -25.50 35.82 -21.24
C THR A 633 -25.54 37.20 -21.90
N LEU A 634 -24.36 37.80 -22.21
CA LEU A 634 -23.82 38.03 -23.58
C LEU A 634 -22.61 39.01 -23.61
N ARG A 635 -21.53 38.52 -24.24
CA ARG A 635 -20.61 39.15 -25.21
C ARG A 635 -19.95 40.53 -24.98
N ARG A 636 -18.61 40.43 -24.94
CA ARG A 636 -17.56 41.02 -25.81
C ARG A 636 -17.38 42.55 -25.91
N ALA A 637 -16.08 42.88 -25.82
CA ALA A 637 -15.32 43.94 -26.51
C ALA A 637 -15.51 45.36 -25.94
N SER A 638 -14.51 46.22 -25.79
CA SER A 638 -13.07 46.18 -26.09
C SER A 638 -12.45 47.55 -25.73
N GLN A 639 -11.12 47.58 -25.59
CA GLN A 639 -10.21 48.73 -25.76
C GLN A 639 -9.98 49.71 -24.59
N GLY A 640 -8.69 50.00 -24.36
CA GLY A 640 -8.21 51.36 -24.04
C GLY A 640 -7.36 51.53 -22.78
N PHE A 641 -6.06 51.23 -22.87
CA PHE A 641 -4.98 51.91 -22.09
C PHE A 641 -4.91 53.43 -22.46
N PRO A 642 -4.10 54.35 -21.85
CA PRO A 642 -2.92 54.17 -20.97
C PRO A 642 -2.69 55.22 -19.82
N THR A 643 -1.65 54.96 -18.99
CA THR A 643 -0.62 55.84 -18.36
C THR A 643 -0.92 57.21 -17.73
N THR A 644 -0.36 57.46 -16.53
CA THR A 644 0.65 58.51 -16.13
C THR A 644 0.69 58.60 -14.59
N GLU A 645 1.79 58.25 -13.90
CA GLU A 645 2.97 59.07 -13.51
C GLU A 645 2.73 60.20 -12.48
N GLY A 646 3.42 60.10 -11.33
CA GLY A 646 4.01 61.24 -10.60
C GLY A 646 3.39 61.71 -9.26
N PRO A 647 4.10 62.52 -8.43
CA PRO A 647 4.89 62.01 -7.29
C PRO A 647 4.84 62.82 -5.94
N HIS A 648 5.40 62.23 -4.86
CA HIS A 648 6.08 62.83 -3.65
C HIS A 648 5.26 63.66 -2.60
N PRO A 649 5.77 64.03 -1.38
CA PRO A 649 6.87 63.53 -0.49
C PRO A 649 6.66 63.58 1.08
N HIS A 650 7.66 63.07 1.86
CA HIS A 650 8.20 63.45 3.23
C HIS A 650 7.24 63.59 4.47
N GLN A 651 7.57 63.46 5.79
CA GLN A 651 8.72 63.30 6.72
C GLN A 651 8.11 63.06 8.16
N ASP A 652 8.62 62.26 9.11
CA ASP A 652 9.48 62.56 10.31
C ASP A 652 9.29 61.37 11.30
N VAL A 653 10.25 60.64 11.90
CA VAL A 653 11.34 60.87 12.90
C VAL A 653 10.90 61.33 14.30
N THR A 654 11.01 60.43 15.31
CA THR A 654 11.58 60.70 16.65
C THR A 654 11.81 59.42 17.46
N ALA A 655 12.74 59.47 18.43
CA ALA A 655 13.61 58.38 18.86
C ALA A 655 13.82 58.32 20.40
N TYR A 656 14.21 57.13 20.93
CA TYR A 656 14.98 56.79 22.17
C TYR A 656 14.45 57.25 23.57
N VAL A 657 14.61 56.56 24.71
CA VAL A 657 15.80 56.02 25.46
C VAL A 657 15.33 55.03 26.59
N PRO A 658 16.18 54.10 27.12
CA PRO A 658 15.83 52.96 27.98
C PRO A 658 16.29 53.07 29.46
N LEU A 659 15.97 52.08 30.31
CA LEU A 659 16.53 51.88 31.66
C LEU A 659 16.96 50.42 31.90
N ARG A 660 18.03 50.25 32.68
CA ARG A 660 18.84 49.03 32.90
C ARG A 660 19.06 48.80 34.41
N LEU A 661 19.54 47.58 34.75
CA LEU A 661 20.18 47.10 36.01
C LEU A 661 19.19 46.66 37.11
N SER A 662 19.41 45.60 37.91
CA SER A 662 20.62 44.91 38.35
C SER A 662 20.32 43.51 38.93
N ASP A 663 21.40 42.74 39.15
CA ASP A 663 21.57 41.42 39.77
C ASP A 663 20.73 41.09 41.03
N TRP A 664 20.55 39.79 41.32
CA TRP A 664 20.88 39.13 42.61
C TRP A 664 20.68 37.60 42.54
N SER A 665 21.46 36.92 43.38
CA SER A 665 21.90 35.53 43.39
C SER A 665 21.08 34.57 44.28
N HIS A 666 21.24 33.26 44.02
CA HIS A 666 21.15 32.07 44.91
C HIS A 666 19.82 31.75 45.63
N ASP A 667 19.19 30.60 45.31
CA ASP A 667 19.26 29.37 46.14
C ASP A 667 18.34 28.23 45.62
N ILE A 668 18.86 27.01 45.72
CA ILE A 668 18.19 25.70 45.49
C ILE A 668 17.93 25.06 46.87
N PRO A 669 16.77 24.41 47.11
CA PRO A 669 16.73 22.94 47.24
C PRO A 669 15.48 22.32 46.58
N SER A 670 15.62 21.51 45.53
CA SER A 670 15.68 20.03 45.58
C SER A 670 14.55 19.32 46.35
N VAL A 671 13.56 18.79 45.64
CA VAL A 671 12.95 17.47 45.94
C VAL A 671 12.72 16.72 44.63
N LEU A 672 13.32 15.53 44.56
CA LEU A 672 13.24 14.53 43.50
C LEU A 672 11.85 13.87 43.39
N GLY A 673 11.47 13.48 42.17
CA GLY A 673 10.29 12.63 41.95
C GLY A 673 10.04 12.25 40.49
N LEU A 674 10.96 11.50 39.88
CA LEU A 674 10.75 10.45 38.86
C LEU A 674 9.52 10.55 37.92
N TYR A 675 9.75 10.93 36.66
CA TYR A 675 9.22 10.26 35.45
C TYR A 675 10.13 10.62 34.27
N LYS A 676 10.98 9.67 33.84
CA LYS A 676 11.70 9.73 32.56
C LYS A 676 10.91 8.86 31.58
N GLU A 677 10.20 9.47 30.65
CA GLU A 677 9.76 8.82 29.41
C GLU A 677 10.63 9.31 28.26
N PRO A 678 11.15 8.41 27.40
CA PRO A 678 11.81 8.81 26.17
C PRO A 678 10.77 9.21 25.12
N SER A 679 10.93 10.44 24.66
CA SER A 679 10.25 11.14 23.58
C SER A 679 10.07 10.31 22.30
N GLN A 680 8.84 10.38 21.79
CA GLN A 680 8.38 9.97 20.47
C GLN A 680 9.18 10.67 19.36
N CYS A 681 9.67 9.91 18.38
CA CYS A 681 10.18 10.43 17.11
C CYS A 681 9.17 10.15 16.00
N ALA A 682 8.25 11.08 15.77
CA ALA A 682 7.62 11.26 14.47
C ALA A 682 8.46 12.28 13.70
N VAL A 683 9.09 11.86 12.60
CA VAL A 683 9.90 12.75 11.77
C VAL A 683 8.99 13.50 10.80
N LEU A 684 8.38 14.58 11.31
CA LEU A 684 7.77 15.64 10.53
C LEU A 684 8.67 16.88 10.67
N PHE A 685 9.41 17.22 9.61
CA PHE A 685 10.20 18.46 9.59
C PHE A 685 9.35 19.61 9.05
N LEU A 686 8.85 20.46 9.95
CA LEU A 686 8.55 21.86 9.67
C LEU A 686 9.86 22.67 9.80
N PRO A 687 10.07 23.72 8.99
CA PRO A 687 11.26 24.56 9.09
C PRO A 687 11.25 25.31 10.43
N GLN A 688 12.39 25.29 11.12
CA GLN A 688 12.65 26.07 12.35
C GLN A 688 12.27 27.53 12.13
N GLN A 689 11.26 28.00 12.88
CA GLN A 689 11.13 29.42 13.21
C GLN A 689 11.89 29.67 14.51
N ASP A 690 12.78 30.66 14.48
CA ASP A 690 13.40 31.27 15.65
C ASP A 690 12.32 31.64 16.66
N SER A 691 12.39 31.07 17.86
CA SER A 691 11.61 31.51 19.02
C SER A 691 12.54 32.21 19.99
N SER A 692 12.50 33.54 19.93
CA SER A 692 12.74 34.41 21.06
C SER A 692 11.38 34.98 21.49
N LEU A 693 11.18 35.04 22.82
CA LEU A 693 9.98 35.39 23.62
C LEU A 693 9.12 34.22 24.08
#